data_AF-A0A7Y5CKJ4-F1
#
_entry.id   AF-A0A7Y5CKJ4-F1
#
_cell.length_a   1.000
_cell.length_b   1.000
_cell.length_c   1.000
_cell.angle_alpha   90.00
_cell.angle_beta   90.00
_cell.angle_gamma   90.00
#
_symmetry.space_group_name_H-M   'P 1'
#
loop_
_entity.id
_entity.type
_entity.pdbx_description
1 polymer ?
#
loop_
_entity_poly.entity_id
_entity_poly.type
_entity_poly.pdbx_seq_one_letter_code
_entity_poly.pdbx_strand_id
1 'polypeptide(L)'
;MKTIRLTHILPLIILLSSFYYLGNTPRQQEDRHRWPAREQILDNLFSGRRLLFVYGTGRPERVAQYRAWAAEYQKRTRRLQISIKSDREVTHAELASQAVYLAGTVASNSWLAYFSPQLPVKFNRDGFQFLGKDYREPGDLIALFYPNPANPQQPLLLLAGNRDEEVLRSELFRPGGDYRVFRNGECLVFGNFSQAADRRWAFDSAGHHDFAAEMRLAKETEHFRFYTHGAVLPAAELEQFAAEREQHYERLTALLGRRARGMLINFHLYPNFEEKGLITANTEIAHCDRERQAVHVTVNHWVRGETEGCEADLVIARALGVPRHALLATGLRVSFTDNWRNHGYEYWASRLYLSGNVPALAEMLDNAKFERESYLMMQPLAATFTNFLVQLWGHEKFLANFADWSPAAAEVPRLDQEWRAYLEQLAQRFHAQIADDITRFPQADSFQKGFCHAHEGYQIYNGYLSRRSDEALTKLADLGVNAVSITPFTAITDPQRPEFFGFWRSAGSENDESVIHAAHTAQRLGMAVMLKPHIWVGHGGWPGDIKMASPQDWRQFFDFYYRWIRHYALLAEMYGMERFCIGVELAQTTLGHEQEWRDLIAKVRRLYSGELVYAANWGEEFENIRFWDALDYLGLNCYYPLSDQEEASAADLRRGAAAAMAKVAAVAWRFRKPVLLTEVGFTSTAAPWQQPHAEGRGRPLNLADQARCYEAVFQAVAGKFWCRGLYWWKWPSDLAQGGPLDTEFTPNNKPAEQVVARWYRNGLAPALGSR
;
A
#
# COMPACT_ATOMS: atom_id res chain seq x y z
N MET A 1 -30.01 68.65 -32.32
CA MET A 1 -30.00 68.91 -33.78
C MET A 1 -29.41 67.70 -34.50
N LYS A 2 -30.02 67.30 -35.63
CA LYS A 2 -29.41 66.88 -36.91
C LYS A 2 -28.14 66.00 -36.85
N THR A 3 -28.23 64.65 -37.05
CA THR A 3 -28.19 63.88 -38.35
C THR A 3 -26.77 63.75 -38.94
N ILE A 4 -26.29 62.65 -39.56
CA ILE A 4 -26.88 61.53 -40.36
C ILE A 4 -25.76 60.40 -40.47
N ARG A 5 -25.90 59.09 -40.78
CA ARG A 5 -26.93 58.01 -40.82
C ARG A 5 -26.22 56.63 -41.07
N LEU A 6 -26.88 55.48 -40.77
CA LEU A 6 -26.97 54.13 -41.45
C LEU A 6 -25.80 53.59 -42.37
N THR A 7 -25.48 52.28 -42.56
CA THR A 7 -26.05 50.95 -42.14
C THR A 7 -25.19 49.68 -42.49
N HIS A 8 -25.39 48.60 -41.71
CA HIS A 8 -25.53 47.15 -42.10
C HIS A 8 -24.38 46.21 -42.56
N ILE A 9 -24.64 44.89 -42.32
CA ILE A 9 -24.16 43.63 -42.96
C ILE A 9 -22.92 42.89 -42.39
N LEU A 10 -23.16 41.64 -41.94
CA LEU A 10 -22.26 40.47 -41.82
C LEU A 10 -22.39 39.64 -43.12
N PRO A 11 -21.42 38.78 -43.59
CA PRO A 11 -20.85 37.68 -42.77
C PRO A 11 -19.44 37.11 -43.15
N LEU A 12 -18.91 36.22 -42.28
CA LEU A 12 -18.18 34.92 -42.50
C LEU A 12 -17.02 34.74 -43.55
N ILE A 13 -16.15 33.73 -43.26
CA ILE A 13 -15.25 32.93 -44.14
C ILE A 13 -13.72 33.23 -44.08
N ILE A 14 -13.05 32.62 -43.09
CA ILE A 14 -12.11 31.46 -43.21
C ILE A 14 -10.87 31.51 -44.15
N LEU A 15 -9.75 31.01 -43.58
CA LEU A 15 -8.52 30.40 -44.16
C LEU A 15 -7.29 31.24 -44.57
N LEU A 16 -6.14 30.59 -44.32
CA LEU A 16 -4.75 30.87 -44.75
C LEU A 16 -4.07 32.12 -44.16
N SER A 17 -2.83 32.05 -43.65
CA SER A 17 -1.95 30.87 -43.46
C SER A 17 -0.94 31.08 -42.33
N SER A 18 -0.38 29.96 -41.85
CA SER A 18 0.75 29.91 -40.93
C SER A 18 1.96 30.70 -41.45
N PHE A 19 2.60 31.52 -40.62
CA PHE A 19 4.04 31.51 -40.33
C PHE A 19 4.38 32.62 -39.31
N TYR A 20 5.48 32.45 -38.57
CA TYR A 20 6.03 33.39 -37.57
C TYR A 20 5.09 33.86 -36.44
N TYR A 21 5.16 33.14 -35.33
CA TYR A 21 5.93 33.70 -34.22
C TYR A 21 6.78 32.62 -33.53
N LEU A 22 7.97 32.37 -34.09
CA LEU A 22 9.07 31.73 -33.37
C LEU A 22 9.65 32.73 -32.36
N GLY A 23 8.81 33.10 -31.38
CA GLY A 23 9.21 33.91 -30.25
C GLY A 23 10.00 33.05 -29.28
N ASN A 24 11.33 33.06 -29.40
CA ASN A 24 12.20 32.76 -28.27
C ASN A 24 11.94 33.85 -27.21
N THR A 25 10.94 33.64 -26.35
CA THR A 25 10.96 34.25 -25.02
C THR A 25 12.27 33.78 -24.40
N PRO A 26 13.20 34.68 -24.02
CA PRO A 26 14.28 34.26 -23.16
C PRO A 26 13.61 33.65 -21.93
N ARG A 27 14.04 32.46 -21.50
CA ARG A 27 13.87 32.10 -20.09
C ARG A 27 14.43 33.29 -19.33
N GLN A 28 13.59 34.02 -18.59
CA GLN A 28 14.12 35.01 -17.66
C GLN A 28 15.19 34.31 -16.85
N GLN A 29 16.35 34.95 -16.73
CA GLN A 29 17.51 34.33 -16.13
C GLN A 29 17.25 34.23 -14.64
N GLU A 30 16.52 33.17 -14.25
CA GLU A 30 16.02 32.98 -12.89
C GLU A 30 17.19 33.11 -11.92
N ASP A 31 16.98 34.00 -10.96
CA ASP A 31 17.97 34.50 -10.03
C ASP A 31 18.71 33.31 -9.39
N ARG A 32 19.93 33.03 -9.87
CA ARG A 32 20.70 31.83 -9.49
C ARG A 32 21.07 31.80 -8.01
N HIS A 33 20.82 32.88 -7.29
CA HIS A 33 20.98 32.99 -5.84
C HIS A 33 19.75 32.50 -5.06
N ARG A 34 18.62 32.25 -5.72
CA ARG A 34 17.40 31.65 -5.13
C ARG A 34 17.39 30.15 -5.33
N TRP A 35 17.14 29.43 -4.24
CA TRP A 35 16.92 27.99 -4.30
C TRP A 35 15.42 27.71 -4.56
N PRO A 36 15.08 26.73 -5.40
CA PRO A 36 13.70 26.33 -5.66
C PRO A 36 13.10 25.52 -4.50
N ALA A 37 11.78 25.37 -4.48
CA ALA A 37 11.06 24.54 -3.52
C ALA A 37 11.29 23.03 -3.75
N ARG A 38 10.96 22.20 -2.75
CA ARG A 38 11.18 20.74 -2.78
C ARG A 38 10.49 20.07 -3.97
N GLU A 39 9.26 20.46 -4.23
CA GLU A 39 8.39 19.99 -5.31
C GLU A 39 9.03 20.34 -6.67
N GLN A 40 9.55 21.56 -6.80
CA GLN A 40 10.21 22.03 -8.01
C GLN A 40 11.53 21.27 -8.30
N ILE A 41 12.27 20.84 -7.26
CA ILE A 41 13.47 20.00 -7.45
C ILE A 41 13.10 18.57 -7.86
N LEU A 42 12.03 18.00 -7.30
CA LEU A 42 11.50 16.70 -7.71
C LEU A 42 10.96 16.76 -9.15
N ASP A 43 10.27 17.83 -9.53
CA ASP A 43 9.85 18.08 -10.91
C ASP A 43 11.06 18.24 -11.84
N ASN A 44 12.13 18.93 -11.44
CA ASN A 44 13.35 19.04 -12.24
C ASN A 44 14.06 17.68 -12.42
N LEU A 45 14.04 16.80 -11.42
CA LEU A 45 14.54 15.42 -11.52
C LEU A 45 13.79 14.63 -12.61
N PHE A 46 12.46 14.65 -12.60
CA PHE A 46 11.63 13.82 -13.48
C PHE A 46 11.29 14.45 -14.84
N SER A 47 11.33 15.78 -14.97
CA SER A 47 11.16 16.48 -16.26
C SER A 47 12.44 16.45 -17.09
N GLY A 48 13.62 16.63 -16.46
CA GLY A 48 14.92 16.50 -17.14
C GLY A 48 15.22 15.06 -17.58
N ARG A 49 14.60 14.05 -16.93
CA ARG A 49 14.73 12.61 -17.19
C ARG A 49 16.17 12.10 -17.29
N ARG A 50 17.15 12.80 -16.71
CA ARG A 50 18.58 12.47 -16.77
C ARG A 50 19.21 12.58 -15.41
N LEU A 51 20.02 11.59 -15.05
CA LEU A 51 20.80 11.58 -13.82
C LEU A 51 22.20 11.06 -14.09
N LEU A 52 23.20 11.73 -13.52
CA LEU A 52 24.60 11.33 -13.54
C LEU A 52 24.96 10.62 -12.23
N PHE A 53 25.14 9.31 -12.30
CA PHE A 53 25.63 8.50 -11.18
C PHE A 53 27.15 8.54 -11.15
N VAL A 54 27.72 9.04 -10.05
CA VAL A 54 29.15 9.24 -9.85
C VAL A 54 29.64 8.34 -8.74
N TYR A 55 30.48 7.36 -9.08
CA TYR A 55 31.04 6.40 -8.14
C TYR A 55 32.53 6.64 -7.89
N GLY A 56 33.01 6.27 -6.69
CA GLY A 56 34.39 6.49 -6.27
C GLY A 56 35.43 5.56 -6.88
N THR A 57 36.64 6.09 -7.12
CA THR A 57 37.83 5.33 -7.56
C THR A 57 39.07 5.49 -6.66
N GLY A 58 38.96 6.15 -5.51
CA GLY A 58 40.01 6.22 -4.49
C GLY A 58 40.34 4.87 -3.82
N ARG A 59 39.47 3.86 -4.00
CA ARG A 59 39.65 2.46 -3.55
C ARG A 59 39.64 1.52 -4.76
N PRO A 60 40.78 1.27 -5.44
CA PRO A 60 40.86 0.44 -6.64
C PRO A 60 40.17 -0.93 -6.51
N GLU A 61 40.29 -1.55 -5.34
CA GLU A 61 39.70 -2.84 -4.97
C GLU A 61 38.17 -2.84 -4.90
N ARG A 62 37.53 -1.67 -4.76
CA ARG A 62 36.06 -1.51 -4.73
C ARG A 62 35.45 -1.00 -6.05
N VAL A 63 36.26 -0.52 -7.00
CA VAL A 63 35.81 0.08 -8.27
C VAL A 63 34.84 -0.81 -9.06
N ALA A 64 35.14 -2.11 -9.17
CA ALA A 64 34.30 -3.05 -9.90
C ALA A 64 32.92 -3.23 -9.25
N GLN A 65 32.86 -3.26 -7.92
CA GLN A 65 31.62 -3.41 -7.16
C GLN A 65 30.74 -2.17 -7.31
N TYR A 66 31.33 -0.98 -7.17
CA TYR A 66 30.64 0.30 -7.39
C TYR A 66 30.07 0.43 -8.81
N ARG A 67 30.85 0.08 -9.83
CA ARG A 67 30.40 0.11 -11.23
C ARG A 67 29.24 -0.87 -11.47
N ALA A 68 29.27 -2.06 -10.87
CA ALA A 68 28.20 -3.04 -10.97
C ALA A 68 26.89 -2.58 -10.27
N TRP A 69 27.01 -1.99 -9.07
CA TRP A 69 25.88 -1.45 -8.31
C TRP A 69 25.24 -0.23 -9.01
N ALA A 70 26.04 0.65 -9.61
CA ALA A 70 25.54 1.73 -10.47
C ALA A 70 24.79 1.20 -11.72
N ALA A 71 25.28 0.12 -12.35
CA ALA A 71 24.61 -0.52 -13.47
C ALA A 71 23.30 -1.20 -13.05
N GLU A 72 23.21 -1.73 -11.84
CA GLU A 72 21.98 -2.27 -11.28
C GLU A 72 20.93 -1.18 -11.00
N TYR A 73 21.36 -0.01 -10.49
CA TYR A 73 20.49 1.17 -10.38
C TYR A 73 19.91 1.61 -11.74
N GLN A 74 20.73 1.61 -12.78
CA GLN A 74 20.31 1.92 -14.16
C GLN A 74 19.26 0.93 -14.67
N LYS A 75 19.40 -0.39 -14.43
CA LYS A 75 18.37 -1.39 -14.80
C LYS A 75 17.04 -1.18 -14.06
N ARG A 76 17.11 -0.88 -12.76
CA ARG A 76 15.91 -0.73 -11.90
C ARG A 76 15.14 0.57 -12.17
N THR A 77 15.77 1.59 -12.75
CA THR A 77 15.20 2.94 -12.85
C THR A 77 14.59 3.22 -14.23
N ARG A 78 13.34 2.78 -14.44
CA ARG A 78 12.62 2.99 -15.72
C ARG A 78 12.17 4.44 -16.01
N ARG A 79 12.25 5.35 -15.04
CA ARG A 79 11.80 6.76 -15.17
C ARG A 79 12.92 7.76 -15.55
N LEU A 80 14.19 7.38 -15.48
CA LEU A 80 15.34 8.27 -15.69
C LEU A 80 16.40 7.61 -16.60
N GLN A 81 16.97 8.36 -17.53
CA GLN A 81 18.16 8.01 -18.29
C GLN A 81 19.39 8.19 -17.39
N ILE A 82 19.90 7.10 -16.82
CA ILE A 82 21.10 7.13 -15.98
C ILE A 82 22.36 7.12 -16.85
N SER A 83 23.24 8.11 -16.65
CA SER A 83 24.64 8.08 -17.10
C SER A 83 25.52 7.65 -15.93
N ILE A 84 26.54 6.82 -16.17
CA ILE A 84 27.41 6.28 -15.12
C ILE A 84 28.85 6.69 -15.41
N LYS A 85 29.52 7.36 -14.46
CA LYS A 85 30.92 7.77 -14.55
C LYS A 85 31.64 7.59 -13.21
N SER A 86 32.95 7.41 -13.24
CA SER A 86 33.78 7.55 -12.04
C SER A 86 33.96 9.00 -11.64
N ASP A 87 34.32 9.24 -10.37
CA ASP A 87 34.69 10.55 -9.86
C ASP A 87 35.81 11.25 -10.65
N ARG A 88 36.71 10.50 -11.30
CA ARG A 88 37.77 11.02 -12.17
C ARG A 88 37.34 11.33 -13.62
N GLU A 89 36.23 10.76 -14.10
CA GLU A 89 35.69 10.95 -15.45
C GLU A 89 34.67 12.11 -15.53
N VAL A 90 34.22 12.62 -14.38
CA VAL A 90 33.20 13.67 -14.26
C VAL A 90 33.82 15.06 -14.24
N THR A 91 33.20 15.99 -14.96
CA THR A 91 33.58 17.41 -14.97
C THR A 91 32.64 18.27 -14.12
N HIS A 92 33.14 19.40 -13.61
CA HIS A 92 32.32 20.42 -12.93
C HIS A 92 31.10 20.89 -13.76
N ALA A 93 31.23 20.95 -15.09
CA ALA A 93 30.15 21.34 -15.99
C ALA A 93 29.04 20.28 -16.06
N GLU A 94 29.39 19.00 -15.99
CA GLU A 94 28.41 17.89 -15.93
C GLU A 94 27.69 17.82 -14.58
N LEU A 95 28.37 18.14 -13.48
CA LEU A 95 27.77 18.25 -12.14
C LEU A 95 26.78 19.42 -12.04
N ALA A 96 26.95 20.47 -12.83
CA ALA A 96 26.07 21.65 -12.80
C ALA A 96 24.89 21.60 -13.79
N SER A 97 24.85 20.62 -14.71
CA SER A 97 23.92 20.63 -15.86
C SER A 97 22.77 19.62 -15.80
N GLN A 98 22.79 18.69 -14.84
CA GLN A 98 21.76 17.64 -14.67
C GLN A 98 21.69 17.18 -13.21
N ALA A 99 20.73 16.31 -12.88
CA ALA A 99 20.67 15.63 -11.60
C ALA A 99 21.95 14.81 -11.34
N VAL A 100 22.48 14.83 -10.12
CA VAL A 100 23.67 14.08 -9.71
C VAL A 100 23.29 13.07 -8.63
N TYR A 101 23.84 11.86 -8.68
CA TYR A 101 23.88 10.92 -7.56
C TYR A 101 25.34 10.66 -7.21
N LEU A 102 25.80 11.10 -6.04
CA LEU A 102 27.12 10.77 -5.51
C LEU A 102 27.06 9.55 -4.61
N ALA A 103 27.97 8.59 -4.80
CA ALA A 103 28.06 7.44 -3.90
C ALA A 103 29.50 7.06 -3.54
N GLY A 104 29.73 6.75 -2.26
CA GLY A 104 31.01 6.25 -1.76
C GLY A 104 31.35 6.69 -0.33
N THR A 105 32.59 6.46 0.07
CA THR A 105 33.20 7.10 1.26
C THR A 105 33.97 8.34 0.83
N VAL A 106 34.28 9.25 1.75
CA VAL A 106 35.15 10.42 1.44
C VAL A 106 36.55 10.01 0.95
N ALA A 107 36.97 8.78 1.25
CA ALA A 107 38.23 8.20 0.78
C ALA A 107 38.12 7.53 -0.60
N SER A 108 36.92 7.14 -1.06
CA SER A 108 36.72 6.53 -2.38
C SER A 108 36.19 7.52 -3.42
N ASN A 109 35.30 8.45 -3.08
CA ASN A 109 34.70 9.40 -4.02
C ASN A 109 35.11 10.85 -3.70
N SER A 110 36.01 11.41 -4.52
CA SER A 110 36.58 12.74 -4.33
C SER A 110 35.55 13.89 -4.34
N TRP A 111 34.39 13.71 -4.99
CA TRP A 111 33.34 14.74 -4.99
C TRP A 111 32.63 14.90 -3.65
N LEU A 112 32.62 13.87 -2.79
CA LEU A 112 32.07 14.00 -1.43
C LEU A 112 32.89 15.00 -0.60
N ALA A 113 34.23 14.98 -0.73
CA ALA A 113 35.11 15.96 -0.10
C ALA A 113 34.89 17.38 -0.66
N TYR A 114 34.73 17.50 -1.99
CA TYR A 114 34.49 18.78 -2.67
C TYR A 114 33.18 19.46 -2.26
N PHE A 115 32.08 18.72 -2.17
CA PHE A 115 30.77 19.28 -1.81
C PHE A 115 30.59 19.47 -0.29
N SER A 116 31.28 18.70 0.56
CA SER A 116 31.14 18.74 2.03
C SER A 116 31.10 20.14 2.67
N PRO A 117 31.95 21.13 2.30
CA PRO A 117 31.86 22.49 2.85
C PRO A 117 30.51 23.18 2.59
N GLN A 118 29.82 22.82 1.51
CA GLN A 118 28.59 23.43 1.01
C GLN A 118 27.30 22.67 1.40
N LEU A 119 27.43 21.42 1.88
CA LEU A 119 26.31 20.56 2.28
C LEU A 119 25.96 20.69 3.78
N PRO A 120 24.76 20.26 4.20
CA PRO A 120 24.41 20.17 5.63
C PRO A 120 25.14 19.04 6.38
N VAL A 121 25.79 18.13 5.64
CA VAL A 121 26.67 17.07 6.18
C VAL A 121 28.15 17.43 5.97
N LYS A 122 28.96 17.25 7.02
CA LYS A 122 30.41 17.48 7.01
C LYS A 122 31.16 16.14 7.10
N PHE A 123 31.66 15.66 5.98
CA PHE A 123 32.52 14.47 5.91
C PHE A 123 33.92 14.76 6.45
N ASN A 124 34.47 13.82 7.22
CA ASN A 124 35.85 13.81 7.68
C ASN A 124 36.45 12.40 7.48
N ARG A 125 37.73 12.19 7.80
CA ARG A 125 38.43 10.93 7.50
C ARG A 125 37.83 9.72 8.22
N ASP A 126 37.29 9.94 9.43
CA ASP A 126 36.95 8.91 10.40
C ASP A 126 35.45 8.92 10.75
N GLY A 127 34.63 9.59 9.93
CA GLY A 127 33.21 9.79 10.18
C GLY A 127 32.56 10.87 9.31
N PHE A 128 31.32 11.19 9.63
CA PHE A 128 30.66 12.43 9.20
C PHE A 128 29.93 13.10 10.37
N GLN A 129 29.72 14.41 10.27
CA GLN A 129 28.90 15.18 11.19
C GLN A 129 27.66 15.67 10.46
N PHE A 130 26.49 15.51 11.06
CA PHE A 130 25.22 15.97 10.51
C PHE A 130 24.33 16.52 11.65
N LEU A 131 23.75 17.70 11.45
CA LEU A 131 22.96 18.43 12.47
C LEU A 131 23.70 18.57 13.83
N GLY A 132 25.02 18.73 13.81
CA GLY A 132 25.86 18.87 15.01
C GLY A 132 26.17 17.55 15.75
N LYS A 133 25.65 16.42 15.27
CA LYS A 133 25.88 15.07 15.82
C LYS A 133 26.92 14.34 14.98
N ASP A 134 27.88 13.69 15.64
CA ASP A 134 28.98 12.94 15.02
C ASP A 134 28.59 11.47 14.80
N TYR A 135 28.87 10.95 13.61
CA TYR A 135 28.59 9.59 13.17
C TYR A 135 29.91 8.93 12.72
N ARG A 136 30.45 8.06 13.58
CA ARG A 136 31.79 7.48 13.47
C ARG A 136 31.80 5.95 13.48
N GLU A 137 30.64 5.30 13.61
CA GLU A 137 30.59 3.85 13.61
C GLU A 137 30.86 3.29 12.20
N PRO A 138 31.44 2.07 12.08
CA PRO A 138 31.66 1.39 10.80
C PRO A 138 30.44 1.33 9.88
N GLY A 139 29.26 1.13 10.46
CA GLY A 139 27.99 0.97 9.76
C GLY A 139 27.19 2.27 9.59
N ASP A 140 27.72 3.43 10.01
CA ASP A 140 27.04 4.71 9.82
C ASP A 140 27.04 5.12 8.33
N LEU A 141 25.83 5.33 7.81
CA LEU A 141 25.55 5.80 6.46
C LEU A 141 24.66 7.05 6.51
N ILE A 142 24.77 7.92 5.52
CA ILE A 142 23.85 9.03 5.30
C ILE A 142 23.38 9.07 3.85
N ALA A 143 22.06 9.13 3.68
CA ALA A 143 21.41 9.49 2.44
C ALA A 143 20.88 10.92 2.51
N LEU A 144 21.01 11.67 1.40
CA LEU A 144 20.64 13.06 1.30
C LEU A 144 20.10 13.39 -0.09
N PHE A 145 18.99 14.12 -0.15
CA PHE A 145 18.42 14.80 -1.30
C PHE A 145 18.45 16.30 -1.02
N TYR A 146 19.10 17.07 -1.89
CA TYR A 146 19.39 18.49 -1.61
C TYR A 146 19.51 19.30 -2.91
N PRO A 147 19.33 20.63 -2.87
CA PRO A 147 19.71 21.50 -3.98
C PRO A 147 21.21 21.38 -4.26
N ASN A 148 21.58 21.08 -5.50
CA ASN A 148 22.98 20.84 -5.87
C ASN A 148 23.80 22.14 -5.73
N PRO A 149 24.88 22.19 -4.92
CA PRO A 149 25.64 23.42 -4.72
C PRO A 149 26.27 24.00 -6.00
N ALA A 150 26.53 23.18 -7.02
CA ALA A 150 27.03 23.64 -8.32
C ALA A 150 25.94 24.29 -9.20
N ASN A 151 24.66 23.96 -8.98
CA ASN A 151 23.50 24.58 -9.60
C ASN A 151 22.23 24.22 -8.79
N PRO A 152 21.70 25.11 -7.92
CA PRO A 152 20.57 24.80 -7.04
C PRO A 152 19.27 24.41 -7.75
N GLN A 153 19.17 24.65 -9.07
CA GLN A 153 18.03 24.20 -9.89
C GLN A 153 18.11 22.71 -10.27
N GLN A 154 19.21 22.03 -9.97
CA GLN A 154 19.36 20.59 -10.14
C GLN A 154 19.38 19.89 -8.78
N PRO A 155 18.81 18.67 -8.68
CA PRO A 155 18.94 17.84 -7.48
C PRO A 155 20.35 17.26 -7.35
N LEU A 156 20.81 17.18 -6.12
CA LEU A 156 21.89 16.31 -5.67
C LEU A 156 21.30 15.21 -4.79
N LEU A 157 21.41 13.98 -5.25
CA LEU A 157 21.27 12.77 -4.44
C LEU A 157 22.67 12.37 -3.94
N LEU A 158 22.74 11.87 -2.72
CA LEU A 158 23.95 11.40 -2.09
C LEU A 158 23.63 10.17 -1.24
N LEU A 159 24.48 9.14 -1.33
CA LEU A 159 24.53 8.03 -0.38
C LEU A 159 25.99 7.77 -0.01
N ALA A 160 26.37 8.19 1.18
CA ALA A 160 27.73 8.11 1.68
C ALA A 160 27.80 7.40 3.03
N GLY A 161 29.01 7.05 3.47
CA GLY A 161 29.20 6.39 4.76
C GLY A 161 30.66 6.27 5.17
N ASN A 162 30.86 5.57 6.29
CA ASN A 162 32.18 5.40 6.90
C ASN A 162 32.97 4.20 6.35
N ARG A 163 32.30 3.25 5.67
CA ARG A 163 32.91 2.10 5.00
C ARG A 163 32.29 1.84 3.64
N ASP A 164 33.14 1.54 2.66
CA ASP A 164 32.73 1.26 1.29
C ASP A 164 31.90 -0.02 1.19
N GLU A 165 32.15 -1.00 2.05
CA GLU A 165 31.39 -2.25 2.14
C GLU A 165 29.93 -2.02 2.53
N GLU A 166 29.67 -1.09 3.45
CA GLU A 166 28.31 -0.81 3.94
C GLU A 166 27.54 0.08 2.97
N VAL A 167 28.21 1.03 2.30
CA VAL A 167 27.62 1.79 1.18
C VAL A 167 27.20 0.83 0.04
N LEU A 168 28.04 -0.16 -0.29
CA LEU A 168 27.76 -1.16 -1.34
C LEU A 168 26.69 -2.20 -0.94
N ARG A 169 26.44 -2.40 0.35
CA ARG A 169 25.35 -3.24 0.87
C ARG A 169 24.00 -2.51 0.94
N SER A 170 24.03 -1.19 1.05
CA SER A 170 22.85 -0.35 1.20
C SER A 170 21.93 -0.42 -0.03
N GLU A 171 20.62 -0.31 0.21
CA GLU A 171 19.67 -0.06 -0.88
C GLU A 171 19.94 1.30 -1.52
N LEU A 172 19.74 1.38 -2.84
CA LEU A 172 19.96 2.60 -3.61
C LEU A 172 18.89 3.64 -3.25
N PHE A 173 19.34 4.78 -2.74
CA PHE A 173 18.49 5.81 -2.16
C PHE A 173 17.44 6.32 -3.15
N ARG A 174 16.18 6.24 -2.72
CA ARG A 174 15.04 6.94 -3.30
C ARG A 174 14.63 8.01 -2.29
N PRO A 175 14.42 9.29 -2.69
CA PRO A 175 13.99 10.34 -1.77
C PRO A 175 12.61 10.05 -1.15
N GLY A 176 12.64 9.45 0.04
CA GLY A 176 11.49 9.40 0.94
C GLY A 176 11.40 10.74 1.68
N GLY A 177 12.15 10.84 2.78
CA GLY A 177 12.54 12.14 3.34
C GLY A 177 13.75 12.73 2.59
N ASP A 178 14.05 14.00 2.84
CA ASP A 178 15.22 14.67 2.25
C ASP A 178 16.55 14.22 2.86
N TYR A 179 16.54 13.71 4.09
CA TYR A 179 17.72 13.08 4.67
C TYR A 179 17.35 11.86 5.52
N ARG A 180 18.25 10.87 5.53
CA ARG A 180 18.21 9.72 6.41
C ARG A 180 19.62 9.37 6.87
N VAL A 181 19.80 9.17 8.18
CA VAL A 181 21.02 8.54 8.72
C VAL A 181 20.67 7.12 9.11
N PHE A 182 21.53 6.16 8.76
CA PHE A 182 21.35 4.74 9.05
C PHE A 182 22.54 4.17 9.80
N ARG A 183 22.31 3.07 10.52
CA ARG A 183 23.36 2.21 11.07
C ARG A 183 22.97 0.75 10.83
N ASN A 184 23.84 0.00 10.15
CA ASN A 184 23.62 -1.42 9.84
C ASN A 184 22.29 -1.71 9.07
N GLY A 185 21.70 -0.71 8.41
CA GLY A 185 20.42 -0.81 7.72
C GLY A 185 19.22 -0.24 8.48
N GLU A 186 19.29 -0.11 9.81
CA GLU A 186 18.26 0.59 10.59
C GLU A 186 18.41 2.11 10.43
N CYS A 187 17.29 2.83 10.33
CA CYS A 187 17.28 4.28 10.28
C CYS A 187 17.42 4.86 11.69
N LEU A 188 18.48 5.64 11.93
CA LEU A 188 18.68 6.37 13.20
C LEU A 188 18.02 7.75 13.20
N VAL A 189 18.01 8.41 12.04
CA VAL A 189 17.45 9.75 11.82
C VAL A 189 16.70 9.78 10.50
N PHE A 190 15.55 10.43 10.47
CA PHE A 190 14.78 10.74 9.27
C PHE A 190 14.36 12.21 9.29
N GLY A 191 14.25 12.85 8.13
CA GLY A 191 13.50 14.09 8.04
C GLY A 191 13.56 14.81 6.70
N ASN A 192 12.97 16.01 6.69
CA ASN A 192 12.89 16.92 5.56
C ASN A 192 13.54 18.28 5.87
N PHE A 193 13.77 19.08 4.84
CA PHE A 193 14.15 20.49 5.02
C PHE A 193 12.94 21.42 4.80
N SER A 194 12.91 22.53 5.53
CA SER A 194 11.96 23.62 5.28
C SER A 194 12.57 24.63 4.31
N GLN A 195 11.73 25.34 3.55
CA GLN A 195 12.19 26.50 2.79
C GLN A 195 12.07 27.76 3.66
N ALA A 196 13.20 28.37 4.00
CA ALA A 196 13.27 29.61 4.77
C ALA A 196 12.81 30.82 3.94
N ALA A 197 12.59 31.97 4.60
CA ALA A 197 12.11 33.20 3.96
C ALA A 197 13.08 33.78 2.90
N ASP A 198 14.38 33.48 2.99
CA ASP A 198 15.39 33.80 1.95
C ASP A 198 15.42 32.77 0.80
N ARG A 199 14.48 31.82 0.82
CA ARG A 199 14.33 30.64 -0.04
C ARG A 199 15.39 29.56 0.08
N ARG A 200 16.37 29.68 0.98
CA ARG A 200 17.31 28.56 1.24
C ARG A 200 16.60 27.42 1.95
N TRP A 201 17.16 26.23 1.81
CA TRP A 201 16.71 25.07 2.56
C TRP A 201 17.35 25.12 3.95
N ALA A 202 16.52 24.98 4.97
CA ALA A 202 16.88 25.03 6.38
C ALA A 202 16.40 23.77 7.09
N PHE A 203 17.01 23.47 8.24
CA PHE A 203 16.55 22.38 9.09
C PHE A 203 15.07 22.60 9.48
N ASP A 204 14.21 21.65 9.14
CA ASP A 204 12.87 21.59 9.70
C ASP A 204 12.92 20.76 10.99
N SER A 205 12.44 21.34 12.10
CA SER A 205 12.34 20.65 13.39
C SER A 205 10.99 19.93 13.57
N ALA A 206 9.98 20.23 12.74
CA ALA A 206 8.68 19.57 12.81
C ALA A 206 8.69 18.23 12.06
N GLY A 207 9.30 18.19 10.87
CA GLY A 207 9.53 16.98 10.08
C GLY A 207 10.87 16.29 10.37
N HIS A 208 11.41 16.36 11.59
CA HIS A 208 12.66 15.71 12.01
C HIS A 208 12.42 14.67 13.10
N HIS A 209 13.01 13.49 12.93
CA HIS A 209 12.94 12.37 13.87
C HIS A 209 14.36 11.84 14.14
N ASP A 210 14.73 11.71 15.41
CA ASP A 210 15.97 11.06 15.86
C ASP A 210 15.59 9.81 16.65
N PHE A 211 15.19 8.76 15.93
CA PHE A 211 14.78 7.48 16.49
C PHE A 211 15.83 6.88 17.45
N ALA A 212 17.11 7.12 17.19
CA ALA A 212 18.20 6.72 18.07
C ALA A 212 18.21 7.48 19.42
N ALA A 213 17.70 8.71 19.45
CA ALA A 213 17.48 9.45 20.69
C ALA A 213 16.17 9.03 21.40
N GLU A 214 15.22 8.41 20.71
CA GLU A 214 13.96 7.89 21.28
C GLU A 214 14.09 6.46 21.83
N MET A 215 14.99 5.64 21.28
CA MET A 215 15.19 4.26 21.73
C MET A 215 15.62 4.18 23.20
N ARG A 216 14.93 3.38 24.02
CA ARG A 216 15.27 3.12 25.43
C ARG A 216 15.21 1.64 25.74
N LEU A 217 16.23 1.11 26.43
CA LEU A 217 16.09 -0.17 27.15
C LEU A 217 15.13 0.06 28.32
N ALA A 218 13.91 -0.44 28.20
CA ALA A 218 12.84 -0.24 29.16
C ALA A 218 12.81 -1.34 30.25
N LYS A 219 13.24 -2.56 29.90
CA LYS A 219 13.32 -3.70 30.83
C LYS A 219 14.35 -4.74 30.34
N GLU A 220 14.96 -5.46 31.27
CA GLU A 220 15.79 -6.65 31.01
C GLU A 220 15.32 -7.80 31.93
N THR A 221 15.38 -9.02 31.43
CA THR A 221 15.03 -10.28 32.12
C THR A 221 16.11 -11.33 31.87
N GLU A 222 15.88 -12.63 32.13
CA GLU A 222 16.90 -13.66 31.92
C GLU A 222 17.16 -13.92 30.43
N HIS A 223 16.11 -13.90 29.61
CA HIS A 223 16.18 -14.23 28.18
C HIS A 223 15.86 -13.06 27.25
N PHE A 224 15.43 -11.89 27.76
CA PHE A 224 15.01 -10.76 26.92
C PHE A 224 15.53 -9.38 27.36
N ARG A 225 15.79 -8.52 26.37
CA ARG A 225 15.98 -7.07 26.53
C ARG A 225 14.90 -6.32 25.76
N PHE A 226 14.04 -5.59 26.46
CA PHE A 226 12.91 -4.87 25.88
C PHE A 226 13.29 -3.42 25.58
N TYR A 227 13.34 -3.06 24.30
CA TYR A 227 13.62 -1.71 23.82
C TYR A 227 12.35 -1.04 23.32
N THR A 228 11.99 0.13 23.84
CA THR A 228 10.89 0.96 23.30
C THR A 228 11.45 2.00 22.33
N HIS A 229 10.83 2.12 21.16
CA HIS A 229 11.09 3.18 20.17
C HIS A 229 9.91 4.16 20.18
N GLY A 230 9.92 5.12 21.10
CA GLY A 230 8.79 6.04 21.32
C GLY A 230 7.52 5.41 21.92
N ALA A 231 7.42 4.08 21.99
CA ALA A 231 6.28 3.35 22.54
C ALA A 231 6.11 3.61 24.06
N VAL A 232 4.98 4.22 24.43
CA VAL A 232 4.59 4.47 25.82
C VAL A 232 3.67 3.35 26.31
N LEU A 233 4.28 2.32 26.91
CA LEU A 233 3.55 1.26 27.62
C LEU A 233 3.54 1.57 29.13
N PRO A 234 2.38 1.48 29.82
CA PRO A 234 2.33 1.48 31.27
C PRO A 234 3.23 0.40 31.89
N ALA A 235 3.90 0.70 33.00
CA ALA A 235 4.87 -0.21 33.60
C ALA A 235 4.28 -1.61 33.91
N ALA A 236 3.02 -1.68 34.36
CA ALA A 236 2.34 -2.95 34.60
C ALA A 236 2.11 -3.78 33.33
N GLU A 237 1.83 -3.13 32.20
CA GLU A 237 1.68 -3.81 30.89
C GLU A 237 3.03 -4.31 30.38
N LEU A 238 4.12 -3.55 30.58
CA LEU A 238 5.48 -4.01 30.22
C LEU A 238 5.96 -5.17 31.11
N GLU A 239 5.64 -5.14 32.42
CA GLU A 239 5.91 -6.27 33.32
C GLU A 239 5.14 -7.53 32.90
N GLN A 240 3.84 -7.41 32.60
CA GLN A 240 3.04 -8.52 32.08
C GLN A 240 3.58 -9.04 30.75
N PHE A 241 3.85 -8.16 29.78
CA PHE A 241 4.38 -8.50 28.47
C PHE A 241 5.69 -9.29 28.59
N ALA A 242 6.61 -8.84 29.44
CA ALA A 242 7.87 -9.53 29.67
C ALA A 242 7.69 -10.89 30.36
N ALA A 243 6.80 -10.98 31.34
CA ALA A 243 6.47 -12.25 32.00
C ALA A 243 5.83 -13.25 31.03
N GLU A 244 4.99 -12.80 30.10
CA GLU A 244 4.43 -13.63 29.02
C GLU A 244 5.51 -14.12 28.05
N ARG A 245 6.49 -13.28 27.66
CA ARG A 245 7.60 -13.72 26.78
C ARG A 245 8.51 -14.74 27.48
N GLU A 246 8.83 -14.55 28.76
CA GLU A 246 9.60 -15.53 29.54
C GLU A 246 8.86 -16.87 29.69
N GLN A 247 7.55 -16.84 29.98
CA GLN A 247 6.72 -18.05 29.98
C GLN A 247 6.70 -18.73 28.59
N HIS A 248 6.57 -17.95 27.51
CA HIS A 248 6.63 -18.47 26.14
C HIS A 248 7.99 -19.12 25.84
N TYR A 249 9.09 -18.50 26.24
CA TYR A 249 10.44 -19.03 26.09
C TYR A 249 10.66 -20.33 26.88
N GLU A 250 10.20 -20.43 28.13
CA GLU A 250 10.28 -21.68 28.90
C GLU A 250 9.42 -22.80 28.27
N ARG A 251 8.18 -22.52 27.82
CA ARG A 251 7.37 -23.50 27.06
C ARG A 251 8.12 -24.01 25.82
N LEU A 252 8.73 -23.09 25.08
CA LEU A 252 9.46 -23.37 23.85
C LEU A 252 10.76 -24.17 24.08
N THR A 253 11.59 -23.79 25.07
CA THR A 253 12.83 -24.52 25.36
C THR A 253 12.63 -25.81 26.16
N ALA A 254 11.51 -25.96 26.86
CA ALA A 254 11.09 -27.24 27.44
C ALA A 254 10.77 -28.26 26.34
N LEU A 255 10.13 -27.82 25.23
CA LEU A 255 9.89 -28.66 24.06
C LEU A 255 11.20 -28.94 23.31
N LEU A 256 11.91 -27.88 22.85
CA LEU A 256 13.10 -28.00 22.00
C LEU A 256 14.37 -28.52 22.71
N GLY A 257 14.35 -28.62 24.05
CA GLY A 257 15.43 -29.16 24.85
C GLY A 257 16.69 -28.27 24.93
N ARG A 258 17.80 -28.86 25.41
CA ARG A 258 18.97 -28.11 25.89
C ARG A 258 19.64 -27.18 24.87
N ARG A 259 19.52 -27.42 23.55
CA ARG A 259 20.12 -26.55 22.51
C ARG A 259 19.44 -25.19 22.37
N ALA A 260 18.16 -25.12 22.75
CA ALA A 260 17.34 -23.92 22.66
C ALA A 260 17.67 -22.87 23.75
N ARG A 261 18.14 -23.34 24.92
CA ARG A 261 18.38 -22.54 26.13
C ARG A 261 19.60 -21.64 26.03
N GLY A 262 19.63 -20.58 26.85
CA GLY A 262 20.73 -19.62 26.91
C GLY A 262 20.80 -18.76 25.65
N MET A 263 19.65 -18.27 25.17
CA MET A 263 19.56 -17.20 24.19
C MET A 263 19.08 -15.94 24.90
N LEU A 264 19.79 -14.83 24.70
CA LEU A 264 19.31 -13.49 25.02
C LEU A 264 18.77 -12.86 23.72
N ILE A 265 17.54 -12.37 23.75
CA ILE A 265 16.81 -11.84 22.59
C ILE A 265 16.54 -10.34 22.79
N ASN A 266 16.84 -9.53 21.78
CA ASN A 266 16.51 -8.09 21.79
C ASN A 266 15.08 -7.91 21.25
N PHE A 267 14.16 -7.37 22.04
CA PHE A 267 12.74 -7.25 21.71
C PHE A 267 12.39 -5.76 21.55
N HIS A 268 12.18 -5.32 20.31
CA HIS A 268 11.94 -3.92 19.95
C HIS A 268 10.44 -3.65 19.78
N LEU A 269 9.93 -2.71 20.58
CA LEU A 269 8.52 -2.36 20.71
C LEU A 269 8.27 -1.00 20.03
N TYR A 270 7.42 -1.00 19.00
CA TYR A 270 7.07 0.18 18.21
C TYR A 270 5.58 0.52 18.39
N PRO A 271 5.19 1.81 18.50
CA PRO A 271 3.81 2.22 18.80
C PRO A 271 2.85 2.02 17.62
N ASN A 272 3.35 2.06 16.39
CA ASN A 272 2.60 1.94 15.16
C ASN A 272 3.51 1.40 14.03
N PHE A 273 2.89 1.07 12.89
CA PHE A 273 3.62 0.54 11.73
C PHE A 273 4.44 1.61 10.98
N GLU A 274 4.08 2.89 11.05
CA GLU A 274 4.81 3.98 10.40
C GLU A 274 6.23 4.09 11.00
N GLU A 275 6.34 4.21 12.32
CA GLU A 275 7.62 4.29 13.04
C GLU A 275 8.45 3.01 12.84
N LYS A 276 7.82 1.83 12.96
CA LYS A 276 8.48 0.54 12.68
C LYS A 276 9.04 0.50 11.24
N GLY A 277 8.24 0.90 10.26
CA GLY A 277 8.64 0.93 8.85
C GLY A 277 9.73 1.98 8.56
N LEU A 278 9.66 3.18 9.15
CA LEU A 278 10.67 4.22 8.97
C LEU A 278 12.02 3.80 9.55
N ILE A 279 12.02 3.04 10.66
CA ILE A 279 13.22 2.53 11.32
C ILE A 279 13.77 1.28 10.62
N THR A 280 12.96 0.23 10.39
CA THR A 280 13.46 -1.08 9.92
C THR A 280 13.23 -1.39 8.43
N ALA A 281 12.56 -0.51 7.69
CA ALA A 281 12.07 -0.75 6.32
C ALA A 281 11.12 -1.95 6.16
N ASN A 282 10.60 -2.50 7.27
CA ASN A 282 9.66 -3.61 7.32
C ASN A 282 8.42 -3.20 8.14
N THR A 283 7.23 -3.30 7.57
CA THR A 283 5.97 -2.91 8.24
C THR A 283 5.20 -4.07 8.84
N GLU A 284 5.66 -5.31 8.66
CA GLU A 284 4.96 -6.54 9.10
C GLU A 284 4.60 -6.46 10.59
N ILE A 285 3.49 -7.07 10.99
CA ILE A 285 3.01 -7.04 12.40
C ILE A 285 4.11 -7.44 13.40
N ALA A 286 4.91 -8.42 13.03
CA ALA A 286 6.18 -8.77 13.66
C ALA A 286 7.18 -9.27 12.62
N HIS A 287 8.48 -9.13 12.89
CA HIS A 287 9.54 -9.85 12.18
C HIS A 287 10.73 -10.13 13.10
N CYS A 288 11.61 -11.07 12.72
CA CYS A 288 12.85 -11.37 13.43
C CYS A 288 14.09 -11.06 12.58
N ASP A 289 15.11 -10.49 13.22
CA ASP A 289 16.46 -10.37 12.69
C ASP A 289 17.33 -11.49 13.29
N ARG A 290 17.71 -12.45 12.46
CA ARG A 290 18.50 -13.63 12.86
C ARG A 290 19.98 -13.30 13.10
N GLU A 291 20.51 -12.21 12.54
CA GLU A 291 21.91 -11.79 12.74
C GLU A 291 22.08 -11.00 14.04
N ARG A 292 21.07 -10.19 14.41
CA ARG A 292 21.05 -9.38 15.65
C ARG A 292 20.39 -10.07 16.84
N GLN A 293 19.84 -11.27 16.61
CA GLN A 293 19.01 -12.01 17.57
C GLN A 293 17.87 -11.11 18.11
N ALA A 294 17.21 -10.39 17.20
CA ALA A 294 16.23 -9.38 17.52
C ALA A 294 14.83 -9.72 16.99
N VAL A 295 13.81 -9.20 17.65
CA VAL A 295 12.39 -9.33 17.30
C VAL A 295 11.77 -7.94 17.35
N HIS A 296 11.06 -7.55 16.30
CA HIS A 296 10.55 -6.19 16.12
C HIS A 296 9.04 -6.23 15.90
N VAL A 297 8.27 -5.72 16.86
CA VAL A 297 6.80 -5.82 16.92
C VAL A 297 6.13 -4.45 17.00
N THR A 298 4.97 -4.32 16.35
CA THR A 298 4.04 -3.22 16.65
C THR A 298 3.18 -3.60 17.85
N VAL A 299 3.13 -2.75 18.90
CA VAL A 299 2.33 -2.97 20.10
C VAL A 299 1.58 -1.70 20.46
N ASN A 300 0.25 -1.78 20.46
CA ASN A 300 -0.67 -0.74 20.93
C ASN A 300 -2.02 -1.35 21.33
N HIS A 301 -3.05 -0.52 21.55
CA HIS A 301 -4.37 -0.95 22.04
C HIS A 301 -5.18 -1.84 21.09
N TRP A 302 -4.73 -2.06 19.84
CA TRP A 302 -5.44 -2.89 18.85
C TRP A 302 -4.52 -3.81 18.02
N VAL A 303 -3.21 -3.51 17.94
CA VAL A 303 -2.19 -4.39 17.38
C VAL A 303 -1.35 -5.00 18.49
N ARG A 304 -1.32 -6.34 18.54
CA ARG A 304 -0.52 -7.14 19.49
C ARG A 304 0.51 -8.00 18.76
N GLY A 305 1.60 -7.40 18.32
CA GLY A 305 2.58 -8.05 17.44
C GLY A 305 3.26 -9.29 18.01
N GLU A 306 3.32 -9.44 19.33
CA GLU A 306 3.81 -10.65 19.98
C GLU A 306 2.95 -11.89 19.70
N THR A 307 1.70 -11.73 19.23
CA THR A 307 0.84 -12.85 18.83
C THR A 307 1.28 -13.55 17.53
N GLU A 308 2.31 -13.02 16.84
CA GLU A 308 2.98 -13.71 15.72
C GLU A 308 4.13 -14.63 16.17
N GLY A 309 4.62 -14.50 17.41
CA GLY A 309 5.61 -15.42 18.00
C GLY A 309 6.98 -15.47 17.29
N CYS A 310 7.43 -14.38 16.68
CA CYS A 310 8.68 -14.32 15.91
C CYS A 310 9.95 -14.61 16.73
N GLU A 311 9.92 -14.56 18.06
CA GLU A 311 11.00 -15.07 18.91
C GLU A 311 11.22 -16.58 18.73
N ALA A 312 10.17 -17.34 18.38
CA ALA A 312 10.28 -18.78 18.19
C ALA A 312 11.13 -19.14 16.97
N ASP A 313 11.08 -18.34 15.90
CA ASP A 313 11.94 -18.52 14.71
C ASP A 313 13.44 -18.50 15.06
N LEU A 314 13.85 -17.64 16.00
CA LEU A 314 15.24 -17.56 16.47
C LEU A 314 15.64 -18.84 17.22
N VAL A 315 14.80 -19.25 18.17
CA VAL A 315 15.09 -20.35 19.09
C VAL A 315 14.99 -21.72 18.38
N ILE A 316 14.00 -21.91 17.50
CA ILE A 316 13.85 -23.10 16.64
C ILE A 316 15.08 -23.22 15.72
N ALA A 317 15.48 -22.14 15.04
CA ALA A 317 16.64 -22.17 14.13
C ALA A 317 17.95 -22.53 14.86
N ARG A 318 18.15 -22.06 16.10
CA ARG A 318 19.29 -22.45 16.95
C ARG A 318 19.22 -23.91 17.43
N ALA A 319 18.03 -24.41 17.75
CA ALA A 319 17.86 -25.74 18.34
C ALA A 319 17.89 -26.87 17.31
N LEU A 320 17.18 -26.69 16.19
CA LEU A 320 16.89 -27.72 15.18
C LEU A 320 17.45 -27.40 13.79
N GLY A 321 17.88 -26.15 13.54
CA GLY A 321 18.28 -25.70 12.20
C GLY A 321 17.09 -25.27 11.32
N VAL A 322 17.29 -25.25 10.01
CA VAL A 322 16.26 -24.92 9.01
C VAL A 322 15.77 -26.22 8.35
N PRO A 323 14.46 -26.50 8.34
CA PRO A 323 13.92 -27.72 7.76
C PRO A 323 13.82 -27.64 6.23
N ARG A 324 13.85 -28.80 5.56
CA ARG A 324 13.67 -28.90 4.10
C ARG A 324 12.36 -28.28 3.59
N HIS A 325 11.29 -28.39 4.37
CA HIS A 325 9.96 -27.87 4.05
C HIS A 325 9.65 -26.64 4.93
N ALA A 326 9.43 -25.47 4.31
CA ALA A 326 9.15 -24.20 4.98
C ALA A 326 7.89 -24.26 5.88
N LEU A 327 6.96 -25.15 5.52
CA LEU A 327 5.79 -25.53 6.33
C LEU A 327 6.17 -26.00 7.75
N LEU A 328 7.27 -26.72 7.96
CA LEU A 328 7.63 -27.21 9.30
C LEU A 328 8.12 -26.09 10.21
N ALA A 329 8.95 -25.17 9.69
CA ALA A 329 9.39 -24.00 10.46
C ALA A 329 8.21 -23.07 10.78
N THR A 330 7.41 -22.75 9.76
CA THR A 330 6.23 -21.90 9.89
C THR A 330 5.24 -22.49 10.88
N GLY A 331 4.94 -23.78 10.76
CA GLY A 331 4.00 -24.47 11.61
C GLY A 331 4.50 -24.61 13.05
N LEU A 332 5.78 -24.89 13.27
CA LEU A 332 6.35 -24.99 14.62
C LEU A 332 6.50 -23.64 15.32
N ARG A 333 6.62 -22.51 14.60
CA ARG A 333 6.43 -21.18 15.21
C ARG A 333 4.97 -21.01 15.65
N VAL A 334 4.05 -21.15 14.69
CA VAL A 334 2.64 -20.78 14.87
C VAL A 334 1.91 -21.73 15.81
N SER A 335 2.41 -22.96 16.05
CA SER A 335 1.84 -23.87 17.05
C SER A 335 1.91 -23.34 18.50
N PHE A 336 2.76 -22.36 18.80
CA PHE A 336 2.86 -21.72 20.13
C PHE A 336 2.05 -20.42 20.26
N THR A 337 1.49 -19.89 19.17
CA THR A 337 0.79 -18.58 19.18
C THR A 337 -0.69 -18.75 19.51
N ASP A 338 -0.95 -18.99 20.81
CA ASP A 338 -2.27 -19.23 21.40
C ASP A 338 -3.37 -18.26 20.90
N ASN A 339 -3.02 -16.98 20.67
CA ASN A 339 -3.92 -15.92 20.20
C ASN A 339 -3.55 -15.35 18.80
N TRP A 340 -3.00 -16.17 17.90
CA TRP A 340 -2.68 -15.74 16.54
C TRP A 340 -3.90 -15.13 15.84
N ARG A 341 -3.75 -13.89 15.34
CA ARG A 341 -4.82 -13.08 14.71
C ARG A 341 -6.14 -13.14 15.51
N ASN A 342 -6.07 -12.79 16.80
CA ASN A 342 -7.18 -12.57 17.74
C ASN A 342 -8.10 -13.77 18.08
N HIS A 343 -7.98 -14.91 17.41
CA HIS A 343 -8.78 -16.12 17.68
C HIS A 343 -7.94 -17.40 17.85
N GLY A 344 -6.63 -17.35 17.60
CA GLY A 344 -5.75 -18.51 17.60
C GLY A 344 -5.75 -19.27 16.27
N TYR A 345 -4.65 -19.96 15.98
CA TYR A 345 -4.47 -20.65 14.69
C TYR A 345 -5.45 -21.83 14.49
N GLU A 346 -5.88 -22.49 15.57
CA GLU A 346 -6.86 -23.59 15.50
C GLU A 346 -8.23 -23.12 14.97
N TYR A 347 -8.70 -21.94 15.40
CA TYR A 347 -9.93 -21.32 14.90
C TYR A 347 -9.82 -21.00 13.41
N TRP A 348 -8.74 -20.34 12.99
CA TRP A 348 -8.57 -19.94 11.59
C TRP A 348 -8.38 -21.16 10.67
N ALA A 349 -7.65 -22.19 11.11
CA ALA A 349 -7.57 -23.48 10.40
C ALA A 349 -8.94 -24.17 10.30
N SER A 350 -9.74 -24.14 11.36
CA SER A 350 -11.12 -24.67 11.36
C SER A 350 -12.01 -23.94 10.35
N ARG A 351 -11.92 -22.61 10.29
CA ARG A 351 -12.66 -21.79 9.33
C ARG A 351 -12.21 -22.03 7.88
N LEU A 352 -10.91 -22.23 7.66
CA LEU A 352 -10.36 -22.64 6.36
C LEU A 352 -10.82 -24.04 5.94
N TYR A 353 -10.96 -24.98 6.88
CA TYR A 353 -11.55 -26.30 6.63
C TYR A 353 -13.03 -26.19 6.25
N LEU A 354 -13.86 -25.59 7.11
CA LEU A 354 -15.31 -25.46 6.89
C LEU A 354 -15.67 -24.70 5.61
N SER A 355 -14.86 -23.71 5.22
CA SER A 355 -15.06 -22.95 3.98
C SER A 355 -14.58 -23.68 2.71
N GLY A 356 -13.91 -24.82 2.84
CA GLY A 356 -13.33 -25.58 1.71
C GLY A 356 -12.09 -24.92 1.10
N ASN A 357 -11.24 -24.31 1.94
CA ASN A 357 -10.08 -23.51 1.54
C ASN A 357 -8.72 -24.12 1.87
N VAL A 358 -8.69 -25.36 2.37
CA VAL A 358 -7.46 -26.11 2.71
C VAL A 358 -6.79 -26.64 1.43
N PRO A 359 -5.58 -26.16 1.03
CA PRO A 359 -4.85 -26.66 -0.14
C PRO A 359 -4.50 -28.14 -0.01
N ALA A 360 -4.01 -28.76 -1.09
CA ALA A 360 -3.43 -30.10 -1.00
C ALA A 360 -2.08 -30.06 -0.27
N LEU A 361 -1.80 -31.02 0.61
CA LEU A 361 -0.52 -31.12 1.32
C LEU A 361 0.69 -31.14 0.37
N ALA A 362 0.53 -31.74 -0.82
CA ALA A 362 1.54 -31.73 -1.89
C ALA A 362 1.91 -30.33 -2.40
N GLU A 363 1.06 -29.32 -2.21
CA GLU A 363 1.36 -27.92 -2.50
C GLU A 363 1.94 -27.19 -1.30
N MET A 364 1.59 -27.59 -0.08
CA MET A 364 2.15 -27.01 1.14
C MET A 364 3.59 -27.49 1.43
N LEU A 365 3.97 -28.66 0.91
CA LEU A 365 5.33 -29.20 0.96
C LEU A 365 6.26 -28.59 -0.11
N ASP A 366 5.71 -27.91 -1.12
CA ASP A 366 6.45 -27.21 -2.17
C ASP A 366 6.71 -25.78 -1.71
N ASN A 367 7.94 -25.48 -1.27
CA ASN A 367 8.30 -24.17 -0.70
C ASN A 367 7.94 -23.00 -1.63
N ALA A 368 8.11 -23.15 -2.95
CA ALA A 368 7.82 -22.09 -3.92
C ALA A 368 6.31 -21.91 -4.21
N LYS A 369 5.47 -22.88 -3.84
CA LYS A 369 4.01 -22.69 -3.73
C LYS A 369 3.63 -22.13 -2.37
N PHE A 370 4.25 -22.61 -1.29
CA PHE A 370 3.98 -22.20 0.09
C PHE A 370 4.25 -20.71 0.32
N GLU A 371 5.41 -20.22 -0.11
CA GLU A 371 5.84 -18.81 0.00
C GLU A 371 5.03 -17.86 -0.90
N ARG A 372 4.43 -18.39 -1.96
CA ARG A 372 3.63 -17.64 -2.95
C ARG A 372 2.14 -17.58 -2.59
N GLU A 373 1.68 -18.46 -1.71
CA GLU A 373 0.30 -18.48 -1.22
C GLU A 373 0.01 -17.40 -0.17
N SER A 374 -1.27 -17.24 0.15
CA SER A 374 -1.72 -16.40 1.26
C SER A 374 -1.18 -16.92 2.59
N TYR A 375 -0.19 -16.25 3.20
CA TYR A 375 0.33 -16.64 4.53
C TYR A 375 -0.77 -16.68 5.61
N LEU A 376 -1.81 -15.83 5.51
CA LEU A 376 -2.99 -15.87 6.39
C LEU A 376 -3.70 -17.24 6.38
N MET A 377 -3.52 -18.01 5.31
CA MET A 377 -4.03 -19.37 5.17
C MET A 377 -2.95 -20.41 5.49
N MET A 378 -1.73 -20.21 4.97
CA MET A 378 -0.65 -21.19 5.09
C MET A 378 -0.10 -21.30 6.51
N GLN A 379 -0.06 -20.21 7.28
CA GLN A 379 0.42 -20.21 8.67
C GLN A 379 -0.44 -21.10 9.61
N PRO A 380 -1.76 -20.88 9.75
CA PRO A 380 -2.59 -21.71 10.64
C PRO A 380 -2.72 -23.16 10.15
N LEU A 381 -2.71 -23.39 8.84
CA LEU A 381 -2.72 -24.76 8.29
C LEU A 381 -1.38 -25.48 8.50
N ALA A 382 -0.24 -24.79 8.39
CA ALA A 382 1.06 -25.38 8.74
C ALA A 382 1.17 -25.73 10.22
N ALA A 383 0.60 -24.92 11.12
CA ALA A 383 0.56 -25.20 12.56
C ALA A 383 -0.26 -26.46 12.88
N THR A 384 -1.48 -26.57 12.32
CA THR A 384 -2.30 -27.78 12.52
C THR A 384 -1.68 -29.04 11.90
N PHE A 385 -1.01 -28.94 10.74
CA PHE A 385 -0.27 -30.07 10.19
C PHE A 385 0.94 -30.46 11.06
N THR A 386 1.64 -29.47 11.64
CA THR A 386 2.75 -29.71 12.57
C THR A 386 2.28 -30.41 13.84
N ASN A 387 1.18 -29.95 14.44
CA ASN A 387 0.54 -30.61 15.59
C ASN A 387 0.10 -32.05 15.26
N PHE A 388 -0.48 -32.26 14.08
CA PHE A 388 -0.84 -33.59 13.58
C PHE A 388 0.40 -34.51 13.48
N LEU A 389 1.54 -34.03 12.96
CA LEU A 389 2.78 -34.83 12.92
C LEU A 389 3.34 -35.12 14.32
N VAL A 390 3.29 -34.16 15.25
CA VAL A 390 3.68 -34.38 16.66
C VAL A 390 2.80 -35.45 17.32
N GLN A 391 1.49 -35.44 17.06
CA GLN A 391 0.55 -36.46 17.55
C GLN A 391 0.77 -37.83 16.89
N LEU A 392 1.07 -37.87 15.58
CA LEU A 392 1.26 -39.10 14.80
C LEU A 392 2.58 -39.82 15.12
N TRP A 393 3.64 -39.07 15.42
CA TRP A 393 4.99 -39.63 15.62
C TRP A 393 5.44 -39.67 17.07
N GLY A 394 4.85 -38.87 17.94
CA GLY A 394 5.40 -38.54 19.25
C GLY A 394 6.51 -37.48 19.14
N HIS A 395 6.64 -36.70 20.21
CA HIS A 395 7.47 -35.50 20.26
C HIS A 395 8.95 -35.74 19.89
N GLU A 396 9.62 -36.73 20.48
CA GLU A 396 11.05 -37.00 20.24
C GLU A 396 11.34 -37.32 18.77
N LYS A 397 10.47 -38.13 18.14
CA LYS A 397 10.59 -38.51 16.74
C LYS A 397 10.30 -37.33 15.80
N PHE A 398 9.38 -36.43 16.18
CA PHE A 398 9.17 -35.18 15.45
C PHE A 398 10.42 -34.30 15.46
N LEU A 399 11.05 -34.07 16.63
CA LEU A 399 12.29 -33.28 16.69
C LEU A 399 13.44 -33.92 15.90
N ALA A 400 13.59 -35.24 15.99
CA ALA A 400 14.61 -35.98 15.23
C ALA A 400 14.39 -35.91 13.71
N ASN A 401 13.14 -35.83 13.26
CA ASN A 401 12.77 -35.73 11.85
C ASN A 401 12.83 -34.29 11.30
N PHE A 402 12.67 -33.26 12.15
CA PHE A 402 12.33 -31.89 11.75
C PHE A 402 13.18 -31.32 10.60
N ALA A 403 14.51 -31.41 10.71
CA ALA A 403 15.42 -30.81 9.74
C ALA A 403 15.38 -31.49 8.36
N ASP A 404 15.38 -32.82 8.34
CA ASP A 404 15.68 -33.62 7.14
C ASP A 404 14.49 -34.41 6.56
N TRP A 405 13.35 -34.42 7.24
CA TRP A 405 12.18 -35.14 6.74
C TRP A 405 11.68 -34.61 5.40
N SER A 406 11.37 -35.54 4.51
CA SER A 406 10.61 -35.32 3.29
C SER A 406 9.82 -36.60 3.00
N PRO A 407 8.49 -36.56 2.89
CA PRO A 407 7.68 -37.76 2.70
C PRO A 407 7.87 -38.35 1.30
N ALA A 408 7.73 -39.67 1.19
CA ALA A 408 7.68 -40.32 -0.12
C ALA A 408 6.42 -39.87 -0.90
N ALA A 409 6.50 -39.76 -2.23
CA ALA A 409 5.37 -39.31 -3.05
C ALA A 409 4.08 -40.15 -2.87
N ALA A 410 4.22 -41.44 -2.56
CA ALA A 410 3.10 -42.33 -2.25
C ALA A 410 2.53 -42.17 -0.81
N GLU A 411 3.27 -41.50 0.09
CA GLU A 411 2.83 -41.23 1.46
C GLU A 411 2.03 -39.93 1.57
N VAL A 412 2.32 -38.92 0.73
CA VAL A 412 1.64 -37.60 0.78
C VAL A 412 0.10 -37.69 0.72
N PRO A 413 -0.54 -38.52 -0.12
CA PRO A 413 -2.00 -38.66 -0.13
C PRO A 413 -2.58 -39.23 1.18
N ARG A 414 -1.85 -40.15 1.83
CA ARG A 414 -2.22 -40.74 3.13
C ARG A 414 -2.16 -39.67 4.23
N LEU A 415 -1.08 -38.90 4.27
CA LEU A 415 -0.91 -37.81 5.25
C LEU A 415 -1.91 -36.67 5.02
N ASP A 416 -2.25 -36.34 3.77
CA ASP A 416 -3.30 -35.36 3.44
C ASP A 416 -4.68 -35.82 3.95
N GLN A 417 -5.03 -37.10 3.75
CA GLN A 417 -6.28 -37.67 4.25
C GLN A 417 -6.34 -37.70 5.78
N GLU A 418 -5.29 -38.17 6.45
CA GLU A 418 -5.21 -38.26 7.92
C GLU A 418 -5.23 -36.86 8.58
N TRP A 419 -4.53 -35.88 7.99
CA TRP A 419 -4.57 -34.49 8.44
C TRP A 419 -5.94 -33.83 8.20
N ARG A 420 -6.64 -34.13 7.10
CA ARG A 420 -8.02 -33.64 6.90
C ARG A 420 -8.99 -34.20 7.93
N ALA A 421 -8.82 -35.44 8.37
CA ALA A 421 -9.62 -36.01 9.47
C ALA A 421 -9.28 -35.35 10.82
N TYR A 422 -8.03 -34.98 11.06
CA TYR A 422 -7.64 -34.15 12.22
C TYR A 422 -8.28 -32.75 12.16
N LEU A 423 -8.26 -32.08 11.00
CA LEU A 423 -8.93 -30.79 10.79
C LEU A 423 -10.45 -30.87 10.95
N GLU A 424 -11.08 -31.99 10.59
CA GLU A 424 -12.52 -32.20 10.79
C GLU A 424 -12.89 -32.23 12.28
N GLN A 425 -12.14 -33.00 13.07
CA GLN A 425 -12.30 -33.05 14.53
C GLN A 425 -12.00 -31.71 15.20
N LEU A 426 -11.00 -30.98 14.68
CA LEU A 426 -10.70 -29.63 15.13
C LEU A 426 -11.83 -28.65 14.83
N ALA A 427 -12.37 -28.69 13.61
CA ALA A 427 -13.46 -27.81 13.17
C ALA A 427 -14.74 -28.02 13.98
N GLN A 428 -15.02 -29.24 14.44
CA GLN A 428 -16.15 -29.53 15.34
C GLN A 428 -16.04 -28.76 16.68
N ARG A 429 -14.82 -28.50 17.20
CA ARG A 429 -14.61 -27.70 18.43
C ARG A 429 -15.00 -26.23 18.23
N PHE A 430 -14.71 -25.66 17.06
CA PHE A 430 -14.89 -24.23 16.77
C PHE A 430 -16.18 -23.89 16.00
N HIS A 431 -16.89 -24.88 15.45
CA HIS A 431 -18.08 -24.69 14.61
C HIS A 431 -19.13 -23.75 15.23
N ALA A 432 -19.44 -23.91 16.53
CA ALA A 432 -20.41 -23.06 17.21
C ALA A 432 -19.92 -21.60 17.37
N GLN A 433 -18.63 -21.39 17.65
CA GLN A 433 -18.04 -20.06 17.75
C GLN A 433 -18.00 -19.37 16.38
N ILE A 434 -17.58 -20.08 15.33
CA ILE A 434 -17.54 -19.54 13.96
C ILE A 434 -18.95 -19.15 13.50
N ALA A 435 -19.98 -19.94 13.83
CA ALA A 435 -21.37 -19.60 13.51
C ALA A 435 -21.89 -18.36 14.27
N ASP A 436 -21.50 -18.19 15.54
CA ASP A 436 -21.81 -17.01 16.37
C ASP A 436 -21.06 -15.76 15.86
N ASP A 437 -19.79 -15.89 15.47
CA ASP A 437 -19.01 -14.79 14.88
C ASP A 437 -19.59 -14.32 13.53
N ILE A 438 -20.06 -15.25 12.68
CA ILE A 438 -20.74 -14.92 11.41
C ILE A 438 -22.00 -14.07 11.65
N THR A 439 -22.79 -14.34 12.69
CA THR A 439 -24.02 -13.56 12.97
C THR A 439 -23.74 -12.21 13.64
N ARG A 440 -22.53 -12.02 14.20
CA ARG A 440 -22.06 -10.77 14.79
C ARG A 440 -21.19 -9.92 13.86
N PHE A 441 -20.94 -10.36 12.63
CA PHE A 441 -20.04 -9.67 11.71
C PHE A 441 -20.52 -8.24 11.42
N PRO A 442 -19.64 -7.21 11.41
CA PRO A 442 -20.02 -5.82 11.18
C PRO A 442 -20.84 -5.60 9.90
N GLN A 443 -21.94 -4.85 10.03
CA GLN A 443 -22.81 -4.42 8.92
C GLN A 443 -22.96 -2.89 8.91
N ALA A 444 -23.25 -2.35 7.73
CA ALA A 444 -23.22 -0.91 7.48
C ALA A 444 -24.61 -0.40 7.04
N ASP A 445 -25.50 -0.29 8.02
CA ASP A 445 -26.96 -0.18 7.90
C ASP A 445 -27.50 1.15 7.30
N SER A 446 -26.65 2.16 7.20
CA SER A 446 -27.01 3.50 6.74
C SER A 446 -26.68 3.74 5.26
N PHE A 447 -27.12 4.87 4.69
CA PHE A 447 -26.68 5.27 3.36
C PHE A 447 -25.17 5.59 3.39
N GLN A 448 -24.40 4.99 2.47
CA GLN A 448 -22.95 5.17 2.42
C GLN A 448 -22.60 6.48 1.70
N LYS A 449 -22.24 7.48 2.49
CA LYS A 449 -21.69 8.78 2.08
C LYS A 449 -20.19 8.60 1.83
N GLY A 450 -19.85 7.85 0.79
CA GLY A 450 -18.52 7.29 0.60
C GLY A 450 -17.51 8.20 -0.11
N PHE A 451 -16.24 7.83 0.08
CA PHE A 451 -15.11 8.19 -0.79
C PHE A 451 -14.25 6.97 -1.09
N CYS A 452 -13.62 6.95 -2.25
CA CYS A 452 -12.48 6.06 -2.49
C CYS A 452 -11.24 6.70 -1.86
N HIS A 453 -10.77 6.14 -0.74
CA HIS A 453 -9.52 6.56 -0.12
C HIS A 453 -8.38 5.88 -0.88
N ALA A 454 -7.48 6.68 -1.46
CA ALA A 454 -6.46 6.23 -2.39
C ALA A 454 -5.05 6.47 -1.83
N HIS A 455 -4.15 5.50 -2.03
CA HIS A 455 -2.76 5.52 -1.56
C HIS A 455 -1.90 6.49 -2.37
N GLU A 456 -2.14 7.78 -2.23
CA GLU A 456 -1.44 8.83 -2.96
C GLU A 456 -0.25 9.37 -2.16
N GLY A 457 0.92 8.82 -2.44
CA GLY A 457 2.17 9.20 -1.80
C GLY A 457 3.24 8.12 -1.97
N TYR A 458 2.81 6.85 -1.90
CA TYR A 458 3.61 5.66 -2.16
C TYR A 458 4.90 5.56 -1.31
N GLN A 459 4.93 6.18 -0.12
CA GLN A 459 5.98 6.04 0.89
C GLN A 459 5.37 5.75 2.27
N ILE A 460 6.20 5.32 3.22
CA ILE A 460 5.78 4.90 4.57
C ILE A 460 5.06 6.03 5.32
N TYR A 461 5.55 7.27 5.20
CA TYR A 461 5.07 8.46 5.92
C TYR A 461 3.90 9.20 5.23
N ASN A 462 3.43 8.74 4.06
CA ASN A 462 2.32 9.38 3.33
C ASN A 462 1.38 8.45 2.53
N GLY A 463 1.59 7.13 2.60
CA GLY A 463 0.61 6.12 2.19
C GLY A 463 -0.44 5.85 3.28
N TYR A 464 -1.33 4.87 3.04
CA TYR A 464 -2.41 4.45 3.96
C TYR A 464 -1.96 4.24 5.42
N LEU A 465 -0.73 3.76 5.63
CA LEU A 465 -0.10 3.42 6.91
C LEU A 465 0.20 4.62 7.84
N SER A 466 0.11 5.85 7.30
CA SER A 466 0.73 7.03 7.91
C SER A 466 -0.22 7.93 8.68
N ARG A 467 0.34 8.75 9.57
CA ARG A 467 -0.35 9.89 10.20
C ARG A 467 -1.02 10.83 9.19
N ARG A 468 -0.45 11.01 7.98
CA ARG A 468 -1.08 11.81 6.91
C ARG A 468 -2.36 11.16 6.37
N SER A 469 -2.40 9.83 6.30
CA SER A 469 -3.62 9.09 5.97
C SER A 469 -4.65 9.22 7.09
N ASP A 470 -4.23 9.20 8.36
CA ASP A 470 -5.11 9.43 9.49
C ASP A 470 -5.69 10.86 9.51
N GLU A 471 -4.89 11.88 9.18
CA GLU A 471 -5.34 13.26 8.95
C GLU A 471 -6.33 13.36 7.78
N ALA A 472 -6.05 12.68 6.67
CA ALA A 472 -6.91 12.65 5.49
C ALA A 472 -8.27 11.99 5.78
N LEU A 473 -8.28 10.86 6.51
CA LEU A 473 -9.50 10.19 6.98
C LEU A 473 -10.25 11.05 8.01
N THR A 474 -9.55 11.75 8.90
CA THR A 474 -10.16 12.69 9.85
C THR A 474 -10.87 13.84 9.11
N LYS A 475 -10.24 14.42 8.08
CA LYS A 475 -10.88 15.45 7.26
C LYS A 475 -12.11 14.91 6.50
N LEU A 476 -12.12 13.64 6.08
CA LEU A 476 -13.33 13.00 5.54
C LEU A 476 -14.45 12.92 6.59
N ALA A 477 -14.14 12.51 7.83
CA ALA A 477 -15.13 12.45 8.92
C ALA A 477 -15.78 13.82 9.18
N ASP A 478 -14.98 14.89 9.21
CA ASP A 478 -15.48 16.27 9.35
C ASP A 478 -16.44 16.67 8.22
N LEU A 479 -16.21 16.20 6.99
CA LEU A 479 -17.11 16.43 5.84
C LEU A 479 -18.44 15.66 5.96
N GLY A 480 -18.59 14.79 6.96
CA GLY A 480 -19.79 13.97 7.21
C GLY A 480 -19.78 12.63 6.47
N VAL A 481 -18.62 12.17 6.03
CA VAL A 481 -18.38 10.84 5.43
C VAL A 481 -18.57 9.76 6.49
N ASN A 482 -19.26 8.67 6.13
CA ASN A 482 -19.48 7.50 6.99
C ASN A 482 -19.07 6.18 6.31
N ALA A 483 -18.32 6.26 5.20
CA ALA A 483 -17.84 5.09 4.49
C ALA A 483 -16.59 5.41 3.67
N VAL A 484 -15.67 4.47 3.54
CA VAL A 484 -14.55 4.54 2.58
C VAL A 484 -14.38 3.21 1.84
N SER A 485 -13.91 3.26 0.59
CA SER A 485 -13.28 2.09 -0.03
C SER A 485 -11.76 2.20 0.09
N ILE A 486 -11.11 1.11 0.46
CA ILE A 486 -9.64 1.01 0.56
C ILE A 486 -9.18 0.02 -0.52
N THR A 487 -8.24 0.45 -1.35
CA THR A 487 -7.81 -0.32 -2.53
C THR A 487 -6.34 -0.74 -2.41
N PRO A 488 -6.06 -2.01 -2.13
CA PRO A 488 -4.79 -2.64 -2.47
C PRO A 488 -4.78 -3.08 -3.94
N PHE A 489 -3.60 -3.03 -4.56
CA PHE A 489 -3.43 -3.46 -5.95
C PHE A 489 -2.83 -4.87 -6.06
N THR A 490 -2.87 -5.41 -7.27
CA THR A 490 -1.94 -6.41 -7.82
C THR A 490 -1.60 -6.00 -9.25
N ALA A 491 -0.81 -6.78 -9.98
CA ALA A 491 -0.51 -6.51 -11.38
C ALA A 491 -0.57 -7.77 -12.26
N ILE A 492 -0.88 -7.55 -13.55
CA ILE A 492 -0.75 -8.52 -14.64
C ILE A 492 0.01 -7.85 -15.79
N THR A 493 1.01 -8.52 -16.38
CA THR A 493 1.85 -7.93 -17.44
C THR A 493 1.32 -8.21 -18.84
N ASP A 494 0.78 -9.39 -19.10
CA ASP A 494 0.15 -9.80 -20.35
C ASP A 494 -1.35 -10.12 -20.12
N PRO A 495 -2.29 -9.25 -20.54
CA PRO A 495 -3.73 -9.46 -20.31
C PRO A 495 -4.32 -10.65 -21.10
N GLN A 496 -3.55 -11.34 -21.96
CA GLN A 496 -4.00 -12.51 -22.70
C GLN A 496 -3.54 -13.85 -22.09
N ARG A 497 -2.74 -13.81 -21.01
CA ARG A 497 -2.11 -14.99 -20.39
C ARG A 497 -2.37 -15.04 -18.88
N PRO A 498 -2.52 -16.24 -18.30
CA PRO A 498 -2.78 -16.37 -16.87
C PRO A 498 -1.48 -16.17 -16.08
N GLU A 499 -1.42 -15.10 -15.28
CA GLU A 499 -0.31 -14.80 -14.38
C GLU A 499 -0.74 -14.99 -12.92
N PHE A 500 0.19 -15.39 -12.04
CA PHE A 500 -0.11 -15.45 -10.61
C PHE A 500 -0.05 -14.05 -9.99
N PHE A 501 -1.19 -13.58 -9.50
CA PHE A 501 -1.31 -12.27 -8.85
C PHE A 501 -0.57 -12.21 -7.51
N GLY A 502 0.49 -11.42 -7.46
CA GLY A 502 1.27 -11.21 -6.23
C GLY A 502 0.55 -10.35 -5.19
N PHE A 503 0.98 -10.48 -3.94
CA PHE A 503 0.69 -9.55 -2.85
C PHE A 503 1.85 -8.57 -2.71
N TRP A 504 1.57 -7.27 -2.53
CA TRP A 504 2.61 -6.29 -2.25
C TRP A 504 3.08 -6.45 -0.80
N ARG A 505 4.39 -6.52 -0.58
CA ARG A 505 5.00 -6.70 0.76
C ARG A 505 5.88 -5.52 1.19
N SER A 506 6.35 -4.72 0.23
CA SER A 506 7.25 -3.58 0.47
C SER A 506 6.64 -2.51 1.37
N ALA A 507 7.39 -2.06 2.37
CA ALA A 507 6.99 -0.95 3.23
C ALA A 507 6.67 0.31 2.41
N GLY A 508 5.50 0.93 2.66
CA GLY A 508 5.03 2.10 1.94
C GLY A 508 4.32 1.83 0.61
N SER A 509 4.16 0.56 0.21
CA SER A 509 3.15 0.15 -0.78
C SER A 509 1.84 -0.25 -0.08
N GLU A 510 0.80 -0.54 -0.86
CA GLU A 510 -0.53 -0.98 -0.40
C GLU A 510 -0.54 -2.42 0.14
N ASN A 511 0.42 -2.75 1.02
CA ASN A 511 0.53 -4.04 1.68
C ASN A 511 -0.50 -4.19 2.82
N ASP A 512 -0.64 -5.41 3.34
CA ASP A 512 -1.69 -5.76 4.31
C ASP A 512 -1.70 -4.83 5.52
N GLU A 513 -0.56 -4.49 6.13
CA GLU A 513 -0.52 -3.61 7.30
C GLU A 513 -0.96 -2.18 6.96
N SER A 514 -0.68 -1.71 5.75
CA SER A 514 -1.18 -0.42 5.24
C SER A 514 -2.69 -0.43 5.09
N VAL A 515 -3.27 -1.53 4.58
CA VAL A 515 -4.72 -1.73 4.45
C VAL A 515 -5.39 -1.86 5.83
N ILE A 516 -4.80 -2.66 6.73
CA ILE A 516 -5.26 -2.88 8.11
C ILE A 516 -5.29 -1.55 8.88
N HIS A 517 -4.23 -0.74 8.79
CA HIS A 517 -4.14 0.56 9.45
C HIS A 517 -5.24 1.52 9.00
N ALA A 518 -5.37 1.76 7.69
CA ALA A 518 -6.38 2.68 7.17
C ALA A 518 -7.82 2.18 7.44
N ALA A 519 -8.06 0.86 7.41
CA ALA A 519 -9.36 0.29 7.77
C ALA A 519 -9.68 0.55 9.25
N HIS A 520 -8.72 0.30 10.15
CA HIS A 520 -8.91 0.52 11.58
C HIS A 520 -9.11 2.00 11.92
N THR A 521 -8.36 2.93 11.31
CA THR A 521 -8.59 4.37 11.49
C THR A 521 -9.97 4.78 10.98
N ALA A 522 -10.40 4.29 9.81
CA ALA A 522 -11.74 4.57 9.28
C ALA A 522 -12.86 4.07 10.21
N GLN A 523 -12.77 2.83 10.69
CA GLN A 523 -13.70 2.25 11.66
C GLN A 523 -13.74 3.07 12.97
N ARG A 524 -12.58 3.48 13.50
CA ARG A 524 -12.48 4.37 14.68
C ARG A 524 -13.13 5.74 14.48
N LEU A 525 -13.19 6.23 13.25
CA LEU A 525 -13.88 7.47 12.87
C LEU A 525 -15.39 7.26 12.56
N GLY A 526 -15.91 6.04 12.77
CA GLY A 526 -17.31 5.71 12.51
C GLY A 526 -17.64 5.49 11.03
N MET A 527 -16.64 5.16 10.21
CA MET A 527 -16.82 4.84 8.80
C MET A 527 -16.80 3.34 8.53
N ALA A 528 -17.76 2.87 7.74
CA ALA A 528 -17.73 1.51 7.21
C ALA A 528 -16.68 1.36 6.09
N VAL A 529 -16.01 0.21 6.06
CA VAL A 529 -14.92 -0.09 5.13
C VAL A 529 -15.39 -1.04 4.03
N MET A 530 -15.19 -0.63 2.77
CA MET A 530 -15.22 -1.52 1.62
C MET A 530 -13.79 -1.86 1.20
N LEU A 531 -13.34 -3.07 1.45
CA LEU A 531 -12.08 -3.55 0.88
C LEU A 531 -12.28 -3.83 -0.61
N LYS A 532 -11.56 -3.09 -1.47
CA LYS A 532 -11.74 -3.08 -2.93
C LYS A 532 -10.41 -3.37 -3.65
N PRO A 533 -9.97 -4.65 -3.75
CA PRO A 533 -8.72 -4.99 -4.44
C PRO A 533 -8.82 -4.76 -5.96
N HIS A 534 -7.80 -4.11 -6.55
CA HIS A 534 -7.75 -3.80 -7.99
C HIS A 534 -6.61 -4.56 -8.70
N ILE A 535 -6.79 -4.87 -9.99
CA ILE A 535 -5.71 -5.31 -10.88
C ILE A 535 -5.18 -4.10 -11.65
N TRP A 536 -3.87 -3.87 -11.63
CA TRP A 536 -3.18 -2.98 -12.55
C TRP A 536 -2.72 -3.76 -13.79
N VAL A 537 -3.09 -3.31 -15.00
CA VAL A 537 -2.62 -3.95 -16.25
C VAL A 537 -1.34 -3.27 -16.74
N GLY A 538 -0.39 -4.09 -17.18
CA GLY A 538 0.87 -3.64 -17.79
C GLY A 538 0.66 -2.61 -18.90
N HIS A 539 1.64 -1.70 -19.04
CA HIS A 539 1.71 -0.71 -20.12
C HIS A 539 0.54 0.31 -20.20
N GLY A 540 -0.35 0.35 -19.21
CA GLY A 540 -1.51 1.25 -19.19
C GLY A 540 -2.75 0.67 -19.89
N GLY A 541 -2.85 -0.66 -20.00
CA GLY A 541 -4.07 -1.32 -20.45
C GLY A 541 -5.22 -1.17 -19.43
N TRP A 542 -6.44 -1.44 -19.87
CA TRP A 542 -7.64 -1.43 -19.02
C TRP A 542 -7.93 -2.86 -18.49
N PRO A 543 -8.31 -3.05 -17.20
CA PRO A 543 -8.66 -4.37 -16.67
C PRO A 543 -9.77 -5.10 -17.43
N GLY A 544 -10.65 -4.36 -18.12
CA GLY A 544 -11.71 -4.94 -18.93
C GLY A 544 -11.23 -5.67 -20.19
N ASP A 545 -10.02 -5.39 -20.67
CA ASP A 545 -9.39 -6.05 -21.83
C ASP A 545 -8.78 -7.42 -21.49
N ILE A 546 -8.77 -7.83 -20.21
CA ILE A 546 -8.21 -9.11 -19.77
C ILE A 546 -8.99 -10.27 -20.40
N LYS A 547 -8.34 -11.01 -21.30
CA LYS A 547 -8.97 -11.97 -22.20
C LYS A 547 -8.06 -13.14 -22.52
N MET A 548 -8.18 -14.22 -21.76
CA MET A 548 -7.30 -15.38 -21.88
C MET A 548 -7.44 -16.09 -23.24
N ALA A 549 -6.31 -16.56 -23.78
CA ALA A 549 -6.21 -17.13 -25.13
C ALA A 549 -6.96 -18.46 -25.34
N SER A 550 -7.22 -19.25 -24.29
CA SER A 550 -7.91 -20.54 -24.41
C SER A 550 -8.79 -20.89 -23.19
N PRO A 551 -9.70 -21.88 -23.30
CA PRO A 551 -10.47 -22.38 -22.16
C PRO A 551 -9.61 -22.99 -21.04
N GLN A 552 -8.37 -23.40 -21.32
CA GLN A 552 -7.42 -23.84 -20.27
C GLN A 552 -6.84 -22.64 -19.53
N ASP A 553 -6.47 -21.59 -20.26
CA ASP A 553 -5.95 -20.36 -19.71
C ASP A 553 -7.01 -19.65 -18.84
N TRP A 554 -8.28 -19.66 -19.25
CA TRP A 554 -9.40 -19.18 -18.43
C TRP A 554 -9.53 -19.93 -17.09
N ARG A 555 -9.44 -21.27 -17.10
CA ARG A 555 -9.47 -22.04 -15.84
C ARG A 555 -8.29 -21.71 -14.92
N GLN A 556 -7.10 -21.49 -15.49
CA GLN A 556 -5.92 -21.11 -14.71
C GLN A 556 -5.99 -19.65 -14.21
N PHE A 557 -6.57 -18.74 -15.00
CA PHE A 557 -6.86 -17.38 -14.56
C PHE A 557 -7.83 -17.35 -13.38
N PHE A 558 -8.95 -18.09 -13.44
CA PHE A 558 -9.89 -18.13 -12.33
C PHE A 558 -9.35 -18.86 -11.09
N ASP A 559 -8.41 -19.82 -11.23
CA ASP A 559 -7.66 -20.36 -10.08
C ASP A 559 -6.78 -19.29 -9.44
N PHE A 560 -5.89 -18.66 -10.20
CA PHE A 560 -4.98 -17.63 -9.69
C PHE A 560 -5.74 -16.43 -9.11
N TYR A 561 -6.82 -16.01 -9.76
CA TYR A 561 -7.70 -14.95 -9.27
C TYR A 561 -8.42 -15.34 -7.98
N TYR A 562 -8.93 -16.58 -7.87
CA TYR A 562 -9.53 -17.06 -6.62
C TYR A 562 -8.50 -17.10 -5.48
N ARG A 563 -7.28 -17.58 -5.76
CA ARG A 563 -6.19 -17.71 -4.78
C ARG A 563 -5.71 -16.35 -4.26
N TRP A 564 -5.80 -15.33 -5.10
CA TRP A 564 -5.55 -13.94 -4.74
C TRP A 564 -6.71 -13.28 -3.99
N ILE A 565 -7.93 -13.30 -4.53
CA ILE A 565 -9.07 -12.59 -3.94
C ILE A 565 -9.47 -13.15 -2.57
N ARG A 566 -9.27 -14.46 -2.33
CA ARG A 566 -9.54 -15.11 -1.03
C ARG A 566 -8.60 -14.64 0.09
N HIS A 567 -7.40 -14.15 -0.23
CA HIS A 567 -6.50 -13.54 0.76
C HIS A 567 -7.15 -12.28 1.35
N TYR A 568 -7.63 -11.39 0.48
CA TYR A 568 -8.31 -10.17 0.91
C TYR A 568 -9.70 -10.44 1.52
N ALA A 569 -10.41 -11.49 1.09
CA ALA A 569 -11.63 -11.92 1.78
C ALA A 569 -11.36 -12.35 3.24
N LEU A 570 -10.28 -13.10 3.48
CA LEU A 570 -9.86 -13.48 4.83
C LEU A 570 -9.31 -12.29 5.63
N LEU A 571 -8.63 -11.33 4.98
CA LEU A 571 -8.21 -10.08 5.61
C LEU A 571 -9.42 -9.23 6.04
N ALA A 572 -10.45 -9.11 5.19
CA ALA A 572 -11.69 -8.42 5.51
C ALA A 572 -12.43 -9.10 6.67
N GLU A 573 -12.42 -10.43 6.74
CA GLU A 573 -12.98 -11.20 7.86
C GLU A 573 -12.20 -10.95 9.17
N MET A 574 -10.87 -11.09 9.15
CA MET A 574 -9.99 -10.93 10.33
C MET A 574 -10.03 -9.54 10.96
N TYR A 575 -10.38 -8.51 10.19
CA TYR A 575 -10.40 -7.11 10.62
C TYR A 575 -11.78 -6.44 10.49
N GLY A 576 -12.86 -7.24 10.39
CA GLY A 576 -14.24 -6.77 10.49
C GLY A 576 -14.66 -5.75 9.43
N MET A 577 -14.10 -5.80 8.22
CA MET A 577 -14.43 -4.85 7.15
C MET A 577 -15.79 -5.19 6.56
N GLU A 578 -16.74 -4.27 6.65
CA GLU A 578 -18.17 -4.48 6.44
C GLU A 578 -18.53 -4.94 5.02
N ARG A 579 -17.73 -4.54 4.02
CA ARG A 579 -17.94 -4.93 2.61
C ARG A 579 -16.68 -5.41 1.92
N PHE A 580 -16.85 -6.36 1.01
CA PHE A 580 -15.78 -6.84 0.15
C PHE A 580 -16.19 -6.77 -1.33
N CYS A 581 -15.40 -6.04 -2.12
CA CYS A 581 -15.60 -5.91 -3.56
C CYS A 581 -14.77 -6.97 -4.29
N ILE A 582 -15.42 -7.99 -4.84
CA ILE A 582 -14.77 -9.21 -5.36
C ILE A 582 -14.10 -9.05 -6.73
N GLY A 583 -14.14 -7.85 -7.31
CA GLY A 583 -13.58 -7.52 -8.62
C GLY A 583 -14.06 -6.17 -9.13
N VAL A 584 -13.34 -5.62 -10.12
CA VAL A 584 -13.49 -4.25 -10.61
C VAL A 584 -13.21 -4.18 -12.12
N GLU A 585 -14.19 -3.76 -12.91
CA GLU A 585 -14.13 -3.49 -14.35
C GLU A 585 -13.57 -4.61 -15.26
N LEU A 586 -13.67 -5.88 -14.86
CA LEU A 586 -13.18 -7.06 -15.58
C LEU A 586 -14.13 -7.52 -16.71
N ALA A 587 -14.57 -6.59 -17.57
CA ALA A 587 -15.68 -6.72 -18.51
C ALA A 587 -15.67 -7.98 -19.42
N GLN A 588 -14.55 -8.34 -20.06
CA GLN A 588 -14.49 -9.57 -20.86
C GLN A 588 -14.70 -10.84 -20.01
N THR A 589 -14.28 -10.82 -18.74
CA THR A 589 -14.47 -11.94 -17.81
C THR A 589 -15.92 -12.06 -17.36
N THR A 590 -16.58 -10.94 -17.03
CA THR A 590 -17.91 -10.93 -16.40
C THR A 590 -19.04 -11.18 -17.38
N LEU A 591 -18.89 -10.72 -18.62
CA LEU A 591 -19.84 -10.98 -19.70
C LEU A 591 -19.69 -12.41 -20.26
N GLY A 592 -18.46 -12.95 -20.29
CA GLY A 592 -18.15 -14.29 -20.83
C GLY A 592 -18.37 -15.44 -19.85
N HIS A 593 -17.90 -15.32 -18.61
CA HIS A 593 -17.65 -16.44 -17.68
C HIS A 593 -18.57 -16.43 -16.45
N GLU A 594 -19.88 -16.44 -16.68
CA GLU A 594 -20.89 -16.37 -15.61
C GLU A 594 -20.75 -17.48 -14.56
N GLN A 595 -20.47 -18.72 -14.97
CA GLN A 595 -20.41 -19.84 -14.03
C GLN A 595 -19.18 -19.76 -13.14
N GLU A 596 -18.02 -19.40 -13.70
CA GLU A 596 -16.78 -19.24 -12.96
C GLU A 596 -16.89 -18.10 -11.93
N TRP A 597 -17.60 -17.02 -12.26
CA TRP A 597 -17.96 -15.96 -11.31
C TRP A 597 -18.92 -16.44 -10.22
N ARG A 598 -19.98 -17.21 -10.55
CA ARG A 598 -20.90 -17.80 -9.57
C ARG A 598 -20.19 -18.76 -8.61
N ASP A 599 -19.30 -19.61 -9.12
CA ASP A 599 -18.47 -20.53 -8.34
C ASP A 599 -17.51 -19.78 -7.40
N LEU A 600 -16.93 -18.67 -7.88
CA LEU A 600 -16.06 -17.80 -7.07
C LEU A 600 -16.85 -17.12 -5.94
N ILE A 601 -18.01 -16.53 -6.24
CA ILE A 601 -18.90 -15.92 -5.25
C ILE A 601 -19.28 -16.93 -4.17
N ALA A 602 -19.70 -18.13 -4.57
CA ALA A 602 -20.08 -19.20 -3.65
C ALA A 602 -18.91 -19.65 -2.74
N LYS A 603 -17.67 -19.68 -3.25
CA LYS A 603 -16.48 -19.97 -2.43
C LYS A 603 -16.16 -18.84 -1.45
N VAL A 604 -16.20 -17.59 -1.90
CA VAL A 604 -15.91 -16.40 -1.05
C VAL A 604 -16.92 -16.28 0.10
N ARG A 605 -18.23 -16.47 -0.16
CA ARG A 605 -19.29 -16.43 0.86
C ARG A 605 -19.18 -17.50 1.97
N ARG A 606 -18.36 -18.54 1.79
CA ARG A 606 -18.08 -19.50 2.88
C ARG A 606 -16.91 -19.08 3.77
N LEU A 607 -16.08 -18.15 3.30
CA LEU A 607 -14.88 -17.68 3.99
C LEU A 607 -15.13 -16.37 4.74
N TYR A 608 -15.83 -15.43 4.09
CA TYR A 608 -16.10 -14.07 4.53
C TYR A 608 -17.60 -13.85 4.77
N SER A 609 -17.94 -13.15 5.86
CA SER A 609 -19.31 -13.02 6.41
C SER A 609 -20.03 -11.73 6.02
N GLY A 610 -19.30 -10.68 5.63
CA GLY A 610 -19.87 -9.37 5.30
C GLY A 610 -20.49 -9.29 3.90
N GLU A 611 -20.88 -8.08 3.50
CA GLU A 611 -21.66 -7.89 2.26
C GLU A 611 -20.76 -7.90 1.01
N LEU A 612 -21.14 -8.69 0.00
CA LEU A 612 -20.41 -8.80 -1.27
C LEU A 612 -20.94 -7.86 -2.34
N VAL A 613 -20.01 -7.20 -3.02
CA VAL A 613 -20.26 -6.35 -4.20
C VAL A 613 -19.26 -6.67 -5.31
N TYR A 614 -19.59 -6.32 -6.55
CA TYR A 614 -18.66 -6.27 -7.69
C TYR A 614 -18.79 -4.91 -8.36
N ALA A 615 -17.69 -4.23 -8.67
CA ALA A 615 -17.70 -2.90 -9.24
C ALA A 615 -17.60 -2.96 -10.78
N ALA A 616 -18.75 -3.00 -11.45
CA ALA A 616 -18.80 -3.04 -12.91
C ALA A 616 -18.53 -1.66 -13.54
N ASN A 617 -17.93 -1.65 -14.72
CA ASN A 617 -17.87 -0.46 -15.57
C ASN A 617 -19.29 -0.06 -16.03
N TRP A 618 -19.48 1.22 -16.32
CA TRP A 618 -20.73 1.76 -16.83
C TRP A 618 -21.06 1.26 -18.24
N GLY A 619 -22.34 1.29 -18.61
CA GLY A 619 -22.81 0.80 -19.90
C GLY A 619 -22.84 -0.72 -19.96
N GLU A 620 -22.21 -1.30 -20.98
CA GLU A 620 -22.44 -2.70 -21.39
C GLU A 620 -22.18 -3.73 -20.28
N GLU A 621 -21.14 -3.56 -19.46
CA GLU A 621 -20.83 -4.49 -18.38
C GLU A 621 -21.93 -4.50 -17.31
N PHE A 622 -22.16 -3.36 -16.65
CA PHE A 622 -23.19 -3.25 -15.60
C PHE A 622 -24.60 -3.63 -16.11
N GLU A 623 -24.96 -3.20 -17.31
CA GLU A 623 -26.28 -3.45 -17.90
C GLU A 623 -26.50 -4.93 -18.30
N ASN A 624 -25.44 -5.71 -18.55
CA ASN A 624 -25.54 -7.11 -19.03
C ASN A 624 -24.94 -8.20 -18.13
N ILE A 625 -24.30 -7.87 -16.99
CA ILE A 625 -23.94 -8.89 -15.99
C ILE A 625 -25.19 -9.70 -15.57
N ARG A 626 -25.01 -11.02 -15.52
CA ARG A 626 -26.06 -12.02 -15.30
C ARG A 626 -26.12 -12.56 -13.87
N PHE A 627 -25.03 -12.46 -13.11
CA PHE A 627 -24.87 -13.02 -11.75
C PHE A 627 -25.12 -12.03 -10.60
N TRP A 628 -25.73 -10.85 -10.86
CA TRP A 628 -26.06 -9.86 -9.84
C TRP A 628 -26.97 -10.41 -8.71
N ASP A 629 -27.72 -11.49 -8.95
CA ASP A 629 -28.52 -12.18 -7.94
C ASP A 629 -27.68 -12.80 -6.80
N ALA A 630 -26.45 -13.22 -7.09
CA ALA A 630 -25.54 -13.88 -6.15
C ALA A 630 -24.78 -12.90 -5.24
N LEU A 631 -24.80 -11.60 -5.54
CA LEU A 631 -24.16 -10.51 -4.79
C LEU A 631 -25.18 -9.77 -3.91
N ASP A 632 -24.73 -9.00 -2.93
CA ASP A 632 -25.62 -8.25 -2.04
C ASP A 632 -25.99 -6.88 -2.62
N TYR A 633 -25.04 -6.26 -3.33
CA TYR A 633 -25.24 -5.02 -4.07
C TYR A 633 -24.82 -5.16 -5.54
N LEU A 634 -25.50 -4.42 -6.42
CA LEU A 634 -24.93 -4.08 -7.73
C LEU A 634 -23.93 -2.94 -7.51
N GLY A 635 -22.66 -3.15 -7.83
CA GLY A 635 -21.64 -2.10 -7.79
C GLY A 635 -21.43 -1.50 -9.18
N LEU A 636 -21.36 -0.18 -9.24
CA LEU A 636 -21.18 0.57 -10.48
C LEU A 636 -20.11 1.67 -10.35
N ASN A 637 -19.08 1.59 -11.18
CA ASN A 637 -18.17 2.70 -11.46
C ASN A 637 -18.86 3.66 -12.46
N CYS A 638 -19.53 4.68 -11.91
CA CYS A 638 -20.60 5.43 -12.56
C CYS A 638 -20.11 6.64 -13.40
N TYR A 639 -19.35 6.38 -14.46
CA TYR A 639 -18.80 7.43 -15.34
C TYR A 639 -19.66 7.73 -16.60
N TYR A 640 -20.99 7.54 -16.53
CA TYR A 640 -21.93 7.96 -17.58
C TYR A 640 -21.86 9.49 -17.81
N PRO A 641 -21.69 9.98 -19.06
CA PRO A 641 -21.72 11.41 -19.38
C PRO A 641 -23.04 12.10 -18.99
N LEU A 642 -22.96 13.36 -18.52
CA LEU A 642 -24.14 14.15 -18.13
C LEU A 642 -24.60 15.13 -19.22
N SER A 643 -23.75 15.44 -20.20
CA SER A 643 -24.09 16.19 -21.41
C SER A 643 -23.01 16.02 -22.46
N ASP A 644 -23.40 16.14 -23.73
CA ASP A 644 -22.54 16.27 -24.90
C ASP A 644 -22.08 17.73 -25.15
N GLN A 645 -22.75 18.71 -24.54
CA GLN A 645 -22.49 20.14 -24.77
C GLN A 645 -21.28 20.65 -23.97
N GLU A 646 -20.44 21.47 -24.61
CA GLU A 646 -19.30 22.15 -23.96
C GLU A 646 -19.75 23.23 -22.96
N GLU A 647 -20.84 23.96 -23.27
CA GLU A 647 -21.48 24.94 -22.38
C GLU A 647 -22.82 24.44 -21.80
N ALA A 648 -22.89 23.16 -21.39
CA ALA A 648 -24.10 22.60 -20.77
C ALA A 648 -24.60 23.46 -19.59
N SER A 649 -25.90 23.71 -19.46
CA SER A 649 -26.45 24.45 -18.31
C SER A 649 -26.66 23.54 -17.08
N ALA A 650 -26.91 24.14 -15.92
CA ALA A 650 -27.31 23.39 -14.72
C ALA A 650 -28.61 22.58 -14.90
N ALA A 651 -29.48 22.96 -15.85
CA ALA A 651 -30.67 22.17 -16.18
C ALA A 651 -30.34 20.96 -17.06
N ASP A 652 -29.26 21.02 -17.85
CA ASP A 652 -28.84 19.92 -18.74
C ASP A 652 -28.13 18.84 -17.94
N LEU A 653 -27.18 19.22 -17.07
CA LEU A 653 -26.50 18.29 -16.16
C LEU A 653 -27.49 17.53 -15.26
N ARG A 654 -28.54 18.20 -14.76
CA ARG A 654 -29.63 17.54 -14.03
C ARG A 654 -30.36 16.49 -14.86
N ARG A 655 -30.66 16.77 -16.14
CA ARG A 655 -31.34 15.79 -17.02
C ARG A 655 -30.43 14.61 -17.36
N GLY A 656 -29.14 14.85 -17.61
CA GLY A 656 -28.16 13.80 -17.81
C GLY A 656 -27.98 12.89 -16.59
N ALA A 657 -27.78 13.47 -15.40
CA ALA A 657 -27.65 12.72 -14.16
C ALA A 657 -28.92 11.90 -13.85
N ALA A 658 -30.11 12.48 -14.07
CA ALA A 658 -31.38 11.74 -13.94
C ALA A 658 -31.52 10.60 -14.98
N ALA A 659 -31.08 10.81 -16.22
CA ALA A 659 -31.10 9.79 -17.26
C ALA A 659 -30.11 8.64 -16.99
N ALA A 660 -28.90 8.95 -16.49
CA ALA A 660 -27.95 7.97 -16.02
C ALA A 660 -28.55 7.14 -14.87
N MET A 661 -29.08 7.78 -13.83
CA MET A 661 -29.74 7.08 -12.71
C MET A 661 -30.99 6.29 -13.12
N ALA A 662 -31.67 6.65 -14.21
CA ALA A 662 -32.76 5.85 -14.76
C ALA A 662 -32.29 4.51 -15.36
N LYS A 663 -31.13 4.48 -16.04
CA LYS A 663 -30.49 3.23 -16.48
C LYS A 663 -30.13 2.34 -15.29
N VAL A 664 -29.48 2.94 -14.29
CA VAL A 664 -29.04 2.24 -13.07
C VAL A 664 -30.24 1.63 -12.33
N ALA A 665 -31.32 2.40 -12.19
CA ALA A 665 -32.57 1.92 -11.61
C ALA A 665 -33.17 0.73 -12.38
N ALA A 666 -33.13 0.73 -13.72
CA ALA A 666 -33.69 -0.37 -14.52
C ALA A 666 -32.99 -1.71 -14.23
N VAL A 667 -31.67 -1.72 -14.04
CA VAL A 667 -30.92 -2.93 -13.65
C VAL A 667 -31.21 -3.32 -12.20
N ALA A 668 -31.27 -2.34 -11.28
CA ALA A 668 -31.65 -2.57 -9.88
C ALA A 668 -33.04 -3.23 -9.76
N TRP A 669 -34.02 -2.77 -10.55
CA TRP A 669 -35.36 -3.36 -10.64
C TRP A 669 -35.37 -4.75 -11.28
N ARG A 670 -34.49 -5.03 -12.26
CA ARG A 670 -34.35 -6.36 -12.91
C ARG A 670 -33.97 -7.45 -11.89
N PHE A 671 -33.03 -7.16 -10.99
CA PHE A 671 -32.57 -8.13 -9.97
C PHE A 671 -33.21 -7.96 -8.59
N ARG A 672 -33.93 -6.86 -8.35
CA ARG A 672 -34.50 -6.48 -7.04
C ARG A 672 -33.43 -6.37 -5.93
N LYS A 673 -32.25 -5.87 -6.29
CA LYS A 673 -31.08 -5.71 -5.40
C LYS A 673 -30.70 -4.23 -5.27
N PRO A 674 -30.15 -3.80 -4.12
CA PRO A 674 -29.68 -2.42 -3.93
C PRO A 674 -28.42 -2.11 -4.73
N VAL A 675 -28.21 -0.83 -5.05
CA VAL A 675 -27.05 -0.33 -5.79
C VAL A 675 -26.10 0.43 -4.87
N LEU A 676 -24.79 0.22 -5.05
CA LEU A 676 -23.74 1.14 -4.62
C LEU A 676 -23.07 1.73 -5.87
N LEU A 677 -22.93 3.06 -5.95
CA LEU A 677 -22.05 3.66 -6.94
C LEU A 677 -20.61 3.52 -6.39
N THR A 678 -19.95 2.40 -6.72
CA THR A 678 -18.65 1.98 -6.18
C THR A 678 -17.49 2.88 -6.60
N GLU A 679 -17.69 3.67 -7.65
CA GLU A 679 -16.99 4.93 -7.93
C GLU A 679 -17.98 5.90 -8.59
N VAL A 680 -17.78 7.19 -8.40
CA VAL A 680 -18.29 8.26 -9.25
C VAL A 680 -17.33 9.45 -9.14
N GLY A 681 -16.98 10.11 -10.25
CA GLY A 681 -15.95 11.13 -10.23
C GLY A 681 -15.95 12.00 -11.47
N PHE A 682 -15.36 13.19 -11.33
CA PHE A 682 -15.15 14.17 -12.39
C PHE A 682 -13.85 14.92 -12.11
N THR A 683 -13.02 15.10 -13.12
CA THR A 683 -11.81 15.93 -13.06
C THR A 683 -12.15 17.42 -13.00
N SER A 684 -11.27 18.24 -12.39
CA SER A 684 -11.42 19.70 -12.33
C SER A 684 -10.92 20.38 -13.60
N THR A 685 -11.43 19.92 -14.75
CA THR A 685 -11.19 20.50 -16.07
C THR A 685 -12.46 21.16 -16.62
N ALA A 686 -12.36 21.92 -17.71
CA ALA A 686 -13.53 22.34 -18.48
C ALA A 686 -14.36 21.14 -18.99
N ALA A 687 -15.69 21.28 -18.98
CA ALA A 687 -16.68 20.32 -19.48
C ALA A 687 -16.45 18.83 -19.12
N PRO A 688 -16.14 18.47 -17.85
CA PRO A 688 -15.75 17.12 -17.47
C PRO A 688 -16.93 16.14 -17.55
N TRP A 689 -18.17 16.63 -17.60
CA TRP A 689 -19.38 15.85 -17.82
C TRP A 689 -19.47 15.16 -19.19
N GLN A 690 -18.67 15.56 -20.18
CA GLN A 690 -18.61 14.91 -21.49
C GLN A 690 -17.87 13.57 -21.42
N GLN A 691 -16.82 13.49 -20.60
CA GLN A 691 -15.97 12.30 -20.41
C GLN A 691 -15.58 12.18 -18.93
N PRO A 692 -16.50 11.72 -18.04
CA PRO A 692 -16.30 11.78 -16.59
C PRO A 692 -15.08 10.98 -16.09
N HIS A 693 -14.70 9.93 -16.82
CA HIS A 693 -13.55 9.06 -16.54
C HIS A 693 -12.20 9.59 -17.07
N ALA A 694 -12.17 10.69 -17.83
CA ALA A 694 -10.94 11.17 -18.46
C ALA A 694 -10.06 11.98 -17.50
N GLU A 695 -8.77 11.63 -17.43
CA GLU A 695 -7.73 12.31 -16.63
C GLU A 695 -7.68 13.83 -16.87
N GLY A 696 -7.20 14.56 -15.86
CA GLY A 696 -7.12 16.02 -15.86
C GLY A 696 -5.82 16.56 -16.45
N ARG A 697 -4.71 15.80 -16.31
CA ARG A 697 -3.34 16.22 -16.63
C ARG A 697 -3.20 16.89 -18.01
N GLY A 698 -2.86 18.17 -17.98
CA GLY A 698 -2.60 18.97 -19.19
C GLY A 698 -3.83 19.57 -19.86
N ARG A 699 -5.03 19.37 -19.32
CA ARG A 699 -6.28 20.02 -19.78
C ARG A 699 -6.50 21.36 -19.05
N PRO A 700 -7.33 22.27 -19.59
CA PRO A 700 -7.64 23.54 -18.92
C PRO A 700 -8.38 23.33 -17.60
N LEU A 701 -7.86 23.93 -16.52
CA LEU A 701 -8.43 23.91 -15.17
C LEU A 701 -9.82 24.58 -15.13
N ASN A 702 -10.83 23.88 -14.61
CA ASN A 702 -12.11 24.47 -14.20
C ASN A 702 -12.62 23.83 -12.90
N LEU A 703 -12.37 24.52 -11.78
CA LEU A 703 -12.83 24.12 -10.44
C LEU A 703 -14.37 24.19 -10.27
N ALA A 704 -15.06 25.02 -11.07
CA ALA A 704 -16.50 25.21 -10.95
C ALA A 704 -17.29 24.08 -11.64
N ASP A 705 -16.81 23.60 -12.79
CA ASP A 705 -17.49 22.53 -13.53
C ASP A 705 -17.49 21.19 -12.76
N GLN A 706 -16.40 20.85 -12.07
CA GLN A 706 -16.37 19.71 -11.14
C GLN A 706 -17.47 19.84 -10.07
N ALA A 707 -17.55 20.98 -9.40
CA ALA A 707 -18.56 21.22 -8.36
C ALA A 707 -20.00 21.14 -8.90
N ARG A 708 -20.22 21.56 -10.16
CA ARG A 708 -21.52 21.44 -10.85
C ARG A 708 -21.90 19.99 -11.17
N CYS A 709 -20.94 19.15 -11.54
CA CYS A 709 -21.17 17.71 -11.72
C CYS A 709 -21.54 17.02 -10.40
N TYR A 710 -20.81 17.31 -9.32
CA TYR A 710 -21.09 16.78 -7.98
C TYR A 710 -22.52 17.14 -7.54
N GLU A 711 -22.93 18.41 -7.71
CA GLU A 711 -24.29 18.87 -7.41
C GLU A 711 -25.36 18.13 -8.24
N ALA A 712 -25.13 17.95 -9.55
CA ALA A 712 -26.07 17.25 -10.43
C ALA A 712 -26.26 15.77 -10.06
N VAL A 713 -25.18 15.07 -9.70
CA VAL A 713 -25.23 13.68 -9.23
C VAL A 713 -25.95 13.57 -7.89
N PHE A 714 -25.61 14.41 -6.90
CA PHE A 714 -26.30 14.41 -5.60
C PHE A 714 -27.82 14.64 -5.75
N GLN A 715 -28.23 15.58 -6.60
CA GLN A 715 -29.64 15.82 -6.92
C GLN A 715 -30.34 14.63 -7.60
N ALA A 716 -29.60 13.79 -8.33
CA ALA A 716 -30.15 12.60 -9.00
C ALA A 716 -30.29 11.38 -8.08
N VAL A 717 -29.38 11.19 -7.11
CA VAL A 717 -29.44 10.11 -6.11
C VAL A 717 -30.28 10.42 -4.87
N ALA A 718 -30.52 11.71 -4.58
CA ALA A 718 -31.32 12.11 -3.43
C ALA A 718 -32.72 11.47 -3.46
N GLY A 719 -33.15 10.91 -2.32
CA GLY A 719 -34.44 10.23 -2.21
C GLY A 719 -34.54 8.84 -2.86
N LYS A 720 -33.50 8.33 -3.53
CA LYS A 720 -33.56 7.04 -4.25
C LYS A 720 -33.24 5.86 -3.31
N PHE A 721 -34.25 5.28 -2.66
CA PHE A 721 -34.07 4.15 -1.72
C PHE A 721 -33.35 2.91 -2.30
N TRP A 722 -33.37 2.71 -3.62
CA TRP A 722 -32.65 1.63 -4.30
C TRP A 722 -31.13 1.90 -4.39
N CYS A 723 -30.70 3.16 -4.28
CA CYS A 723 -29.31 3.53 -4.12
C CYS A 723 -28.99 3.58 -2.62
N ARG A 724 -28.07 2.71 -2.18
CA ARG A 724 -27.67 2.59 -0.77
C ARG A 724 -26.35 3.29 -0.47
N GLY A 725 -25.71 3.88 -1.47
CA GLY A 725 -24.47 4.61 -1.29
C GLY A 725 -23.81 5.03 -2.59
N LEU A 726 -22.85 5.95 -2.47
CA LEU A 726 -21.94 6.36 -3.53
C LEU A 726 -20.56 6.65 -2.96
N TYR A 727 -19.51 6.32 -3.70
CA TYR A 727 -18.11 6.53 -3.32
C TYR A 727 -17.47 7.46 -4.33
N TRP A 728 -17.10 8.68 -3.90
CA TRP A 728 -16.42 9.62 -4.79
C TRP A 728 -14.99 9.17 -5.10
N TRP A 729 -14.66 9.06 -6.38
CA TRP A 729 -13.28 8.97 -6.86
C TRP A 729 -12.71 10.39 -6.96
N LYS A 730 -11.73 10.79 -6.15
CA LYS A 730 -11.11 10.06 -5.01
C LYS A 730 -10.58 11.02 -3.95
N TRP A 731 -10.24 10.50 -2.78
CA TRP A 731 -9.56 11.22 -1.70
C TRP A 731 -8.13 10.69 -1.50
N PRO A 732 -7.11 11.54 -1.34
CA PRO A 732 -5.73 11.10 -1.20
C PRO A 732 -5.38 10.72 0.25
N SER A 733 -4.41 9.81 0.42
CA SER A 733 -3.75 9.54 1.72
C SER A 733 -2.76 10.62 2.15
N ASP A 734 -2.44 11.58 1.27
CA ASP A 734 -1.63 12.76 1.58
C ASP A 734 -2.42 14.02 1.17
N LEU A 735 -2.85 14.84 2.14
CA LEU A 735 -3.61 16.06 1.87
C LEU A 735 -2.83 17.15 1.11
N ALA A 736 -1.53 16.95 0.86
CA ALA A 736 -0.75 17.74 -0.09
C ALA A 736 -1.19 17.54 -1.56
N GLN A 737 -1.92 16.46 -1.89
CA GLN A 737 -2.49 16.24 -3.22
C GLN A 737 -3.82 17.02 -3.40
N GLY A 738 -4.03 17.58 -4.60
CA GLY A 738 -5.23 18.35 -4.92
C GLY A 738 -5.05 19.86 -4.82
N GLY A 739 -6.05 20.58 -4.31
CA GLY A 739 -6.02 22.03 -4.17
C GLY A 739 -6.31 22.82 -5.46
N PRO A 740 -6.15 24.16 -5.41
CA PRO A 740 -6.74 25.08 -6.40
C PRO A 740 -6.02 25.13 -7.76
N LEU A 741 -4.91 24.42 -7.93
CA LEU A 741 -4.18 24.29 -9.21
C LEU A 741 -4.24 22.88 -9.79
N ASP A 742 -4.76 21.91 -9.04
CA ASP A 742 -4.90 20.54 -9.52
C ASP A 742 -6.10 20.38 -10.46
N THR A 743 -5.88 19.64 -11.55
CA THR A 743 -6.88 19.33 -12.58
C THR A 743 -7.53 17.96 -12.40
N GLU A 744 -7.02 17.12 -11.48
CA GLU A 744 -7.46 15.75 -11.30
C GLU A 744 -8.74 15.61 -10.45
N PHE A 745 -9.16 14.35 -10.29
CA PHE A 745 -10.43 13.93 -9.70
C PHE A 745 -10.72 14.41 -8.27
N THR A 746 -9.70 14.61 -7.43
CA THR A 746 -9.96 14.86 -6.01
C THR A 746 -10.66 16.20 -5.79
N PRO A 747 -11.68 16.27 -4.91
CA PRO A 747 -12.28 17.55 -4.52
C PRO A 747 -11.49 18.25 -3.39
N ASN A 748 -10.44 17.63 -2.84
CA ASN A 748 -9.67 18.16 -1.70
C ASN A 748 -9.20 19.60 -1.95
N ASN A 749 -9.61 20.52 -1.07
CA ASN A 749 -9.34 21.96 -1.12
C ASN A 749 -9.84 22.65 -2.42
N LYS A 750 -10.90 22.12 -3.05
CA LYS A 750 -11.61 22.68 -4.22
C LYS A 750 -13.09 22.96 -3.90
N PRO A 751 -13.83 23.75 -4.70
CA PRO A 751 -15.25 24.07 -4.45
C PRO A 751 -16.18 22.85 -4.36
N ALA A 752 -15.81 21.73 -4.99
CA ALA A 752 -16.55 20.47 -4.88
C ALA A 752 -16.59 19.91 -3.44
N GLU A 753 -15.57 20.16 -2.61
CA GLU A 753 -15.57 19.79 -1.19
C GLU A 753 -16.73 20.46 -0.42
N GLN A 754 -17.05 21.71 -0.74
CA GLN A 754 -18.16 22.44 -0.13
C GLN A 754 -19.53 21.94 -0.60
N VAL A 755 -19.60 21.33 -1.80
CA VAL A 755 -20.79 20.62 -2.28
C VAL A 755 -20.98 19.33 -1.48
N VAL A 756 -19.91 18.53 -1.34
CA VAL A 756 -19.89 17.30 -0.52
C VAL A 756 -20.31 17.60 0.92
N ALA A 757 -19.65 18.55 1.60
CA ALA A 757 -19.96 18.92 2.98
C ALA A 757 -21.42 19.31 3.19
N ARG A 758 -22.02 20.05 2.23
CA ARG A 758 -23.43 20.43 2.27
C ARG A 758 -24.35 19.20 2.21
N TRP A 759 -24.15 18.32 1.23
CA TRP A 759 -25.02 17.16 1.03
C TRP A 759 -24.83 16.07 2.09
N TYR A 760 -23.60 15.81 2.53
CA TYR A 760 -23.31 14.80 3.55
C TYR A 760 -23.72 15.23 4.95
N ARG A 761 -23.66 16.52 5.31
CA ARG A 761 -24.16 17.03 6.59
C ARG A 761 -25.69 17.23 6.61
N ASN A 762 -26.29 17.76 5.54
CA ASN A 762 -27.73 18.05 5.50
C ASN A 762 -28.60 16.83 5.10
N GLY A 763 -27.99 15.78 4.55
CA GLY A 763 -28.65 14.50 4.25
C GLY A 763 -28.98 14.27 2.77
N LEU A 764 -28.86 13.01 2.34
CA LEU A 764 -29.22 12.52 1.00
C LEU A 764 -30.44 11.59 0.99
N ALA A 765 -30.83 11.08 2.16
CA ALA A 765 -31.88 10.09 2.31
C ALA A 765 -33.28 10.73 2.39
N PRO A 766 -34.34 10.06 1.88
CA PRO A 766 -35.69 10.35 2.33
C PRO A 766 -35.84 9.88 3.79
N ALA A 767 -36.79 10.45 4.54
CA ALA A 767 -37.09 9.96 5.88
C ALA A 767 -37.59 8.50 5.82
N LEU A 768 -36.75 7.56 6.27
CA LEU A 768 -37.10 6.14 6.36
C LEU A 768 -38.06 5.94 7.54
N GLY A 769 -39.36 5.94 7.24
CA GLY A 769 -40.39 5.52 8.18
C GLY A 769 -40.22 4.05 8.55
N SER A 770 -40.32 3.75 9.84
CA SER A 770 -40.19 2.40 10.38
C SER A 770 -41.22 1.41 9.81
N ARG A 771 -40.77 0.18 9.60
CA ARG A 771 -41.57 -1.03 9.38
C ARG A 771 -40.87 -2.21 10.03
#